data_AF-A0A946MAU5-F1
#
_entry.id   AF-A0A946MAU5-F1
#
_cell.length_a   1.000
_cell.length_b   1.000
_cell.length_c   1.000
_cell.angle_alpha   90.00
_cell.angle_beta   90.00
_cell.angle_gamma   90.00
#
_symmetry.space_group_name_H-M   'P 1'
#
loop_
_entity.id
_entity.type
_entity.pdbx_description
1 polymer ?
#
loop_
_entity_poly.entity_id
_entity_poly.type
_entity_poly.pdbx_seq_one_letter_code
_entity_poly.pdbx_strand_id
1 'polypeptide(L)'
;LYRQVITIASSSCRVHSVLYGMGGLPVHNHDLLAACQLPVNRAATTLRLGVDPLPNHNNPKQQVQQDQLERHYPDLSSTGLRGNRESRLSIEDGLTVAILHRNHAEQRNYCGQVAQQLYHATENSLRSQQQSNWSEWGESRVDCFRYSASPLLASLDPEQPIDIALLSGHQPQQGIPAIQRLHSDSQLLIDPGSLSRDEYLAALPIQQVSQLKQLGVALFFILYSAESREDEAVASAQRIGTLFHLITGSEAVELRESRLIEQYHPQQQRESFEAALGERLQPYALQQPAERNEAVTQQTPMAVRHLGHSDDALNNGYQNLSRFWDQTGVLYRDGLEALQSVDPFIATGQIPPLSSTFNNHSNQSATLPQFNAASCSGCGECWSHCPDSAIGATSLTPSQLLEAGMKMGGADALRPHLSKLSKVLSTLTESGPSDQLIQQGWTTLMEQAPLAEERRATADEAVATLCKNLGSLPVAHTQPLFHQLEAKKPQAGELLALVINPDSCKGCGICTTLCAIEAEKQGAEVAALTQQHSDTSALNTHYNQWRSWEQLPDTSSNTLIEFGARPEIGALTATLLSRYAAMAVAGGDHAEPGSGEKLVVRQLLGITEYRQQPLVQQQLQELETLYKQLMEGIREQLAAASHIDDLAALAEGLDDLSNRNLTLSTLAEKTAGIESEGIDAYALKEWIELAEAINQEQQQIAAGDQSLGRARYSLAFASGTAATWAGTFPFNPFQVPVTIGSAAEIGALASGLMEGQLEQATTTHRLIHKAKNLLKNGAQAERKEMDRLTWRDLSDDEQQQCAPLLLIGNDTTLGAAASGGLSWLLNSDLPIKVIVLAEMDLGFAGESGLHGANHRHSDARSELALAALAQRNAYVAQSSIANPEHLNHAMREALQYNGPALLRIHAPSPQRHGFASDQTLAQANRAVTSRAFPLFRYSPDLPGVFGTRITLEGNTTEPDTIASWAFHEQRFAGLFTALDGDKGPTPLEQWITLDSRGQNNKTPTCTVDDGEYAIDSDFARRLGQLLQQWQMLQELAGVVTPFTEQVQQQAETRIAASHQAEVDALKQAHQQELQTLREQLEDEVTTRITGQLSALVESYSDTH
;
A
#
# COMPACT_ATOMS: atom_id res chain seq x y z
N LEU A 1 -42.00 -18.74 25.26
CA LEU A 1 -41.08 -18.12 26.24
C LEU A 1 -41.58 -16.82 26.86
N TYR A 2 -41.60 -15.67 26.18
CA TYR A 2 -41.92 -14.35 26.81
C TYR A 2 -43.23 -14.34 27.63
N ARG A 3 -44.33 -14.86 27.07
CA ARG A 3 -45.60 -15.01 27.80
C ARG A 3 -45.52 -16.00 28.98
N GLN A 4 -44.73 -17.07 28.88
CA GLN A 4 -44.52 -18.03 29.98
C GLN A 4 -43.70 -17.42 31.12
N VAL A 5 -42.67 -16.61 30.80
CA VAL A 5 -41.87 -15.86 31.78
C VAL A 5 -42.73 -14.85 32.53
N ILE A 6 -43.59 -14.11 31.83
CA ILE A 6 -44.54 -13.16 32.44
C ILE A 6 -45.56 -13.87 33.34
N THR A 7 -45.95 -15.10 33.01
CA THR A 7 -46.91 -15.86 33.82
C THR A 7 -46.27 -16.42 35.11
N ILE A 8 -44.94 -16.66 35.11
CA ILE A 8 -44.16 -17.12 36.27
C ILE A 8 -43.72 -15.94 37.16
N ALA A 9 -43.52 -14.75 36.58
CA ALA A 9 -43.19 -13.53 37.29
C ALA A 9 -44.40 -12.99 38.07
N SER A 10 -44.67 -13.58 39.23
CA SER A 10 -45.41 -12.90 40.30
C SER A 10 -44.72 -11.57 40.68
N SER A 11 -45.43 -10.69 41.38
CA SER A 11 -45.00 -9.32 41.75
C SER A 11 -43.69 -9.16 42.54
N SER A 12 -42.90 -10.24 42.70
CA SER A 12 -41.62 -10.32 43.41
C SER A 12 -40.42 -10.74 42.54
N CYS A 13 -40.59 -11.07 41.25
CA CYS A 13 -39.47 -11.43 40.37
C CYS A 13 -38.94 -10.23 39.59
N ARG A 14 -37.64 -9.95 39.69
CA ARG A 14 -36.93 -8.98 38.83
C ARG A 14 -36.35 -9.72 37.63
N VAL A 15 -36.48 -9.12 36.44
CA VAL A 15 -35.96 -9.68 35.19
C VAL A 15 -34.84 -8.75 34.69
N HIS A 16 -33.67 -9.32 34.44
CA HIS A 16 -32.54 -8.62 33.83
C HIS A 16 -32.36 -9.09 32.38
N SER A 17 -32.06 -8.16 31.48
CA SER A 17 -31.64 -8.46 30.12
C SER A 17 -30.12 -8.50 30.08
N VAL A 18 -29.52 -9.53 29.49
CA VAL A 18 -28.06 -9.65 29.38
C VAL A 18 -27.68 -9.75 27.91
N LEU A 19 -26.77 -8.88 27.47
CA LEU A 19 -26.13 -8.91 26.16
C LEU A 19 -24.75 -9.54 26.32
N TYR A 20 -24.41 -10.52 25.48
CA TYR A 20 -23.14 -11.24 25.52
C TYR A 20 -22.76 -11.67 24.10
N GLY A 21 -21.48 -12.00 23.86
CA GLY A 21 -21.03 -12.52 22.56
C GLY A 21 -21.13 -11.53 21.39
N MET A 22 -21.26 -10.22 21.67
CA MET A 22 -21.37 -9.21 20.62
C MET A 22 -20.09 -9.19 19.79
N GLY A 23 -20.21 -9.29 18.46
CA GLY A 23 -19.06 -9.28 17.56
C GLY A 23 -18.07 -10.42 17.79
N GLY A 24 -18.49 -11.53 18.42
CA GLY A 24 -17.60 -12.64 18.74
C GLY A 24 -16.81 -12.48 20.05
N LEU A 25 -17.12 -11.48 20.88
CA LEU A 25 -16.51 -11.34 22.21
C LEU A 25 -16.65 -12.65 23.02
N PRO A 26 -15.57 -13.11 23.67
CA PRO A 26 -15.60 -14.34 24.43
C PRO A 26 -16.57 -14.23 25.61
N VAL A 27 -17.24 -15.34 25.91
CA VAL A 27 -18.11 -15.46 27.09
C VAL A 27 -17.38 -16.31 28.11
N HIS A 28 -16.90 -15.69 29.18
CA HIS A 28 -16.15 -16.39 30.22
C HIS A 28 -17.06 -17.02 31.26
N ASN A 29 -16.62 -18.14 31.83
CA ASN A 29 -17.34 -18.82 32.90
C ASN A 29 -17.47 -17.94 34.15
N HIS A 30 -16.44 -17.17 34.47
CA HIS A 30 -16.47 -16.25 35.60
C HIS A 30 -17.56 -15.17 35.42
N ASP A 31 -17.83 -14.73 34.19
CA ASP A 31 -18.84 -13.71 33.90
C ASP A 31 -20.24 -14.31 34.05
N LEU A 32 -20.44 -15.52 33.54
CA LEU A 32 -21.69 -16.26 33.71
C LEU A 32 -22.00 -16.51 35.20
N LEU A 33 -20.98 -16.86 35.99
CA LEU A 33 -21.10 -16.98 37.44
C LEU A 33 -21.53 -15.65 38.09
N ALA A 34 -20.89 -14.53 37.70
CA ALA A 34 -21.26 -13.21 38.20
C ALA A 34 -22.70 -12.83 37.83
N ALA A 35 -23.17 -13.20 36.64
CA ALA A 35 -24.56 -13.01 36.23
C ALA A 35 -25.54 -13.82 37.08
N CYS A 36 -25.18 -15.05 37.45
CA CYS A 36 -25.99 -15.88 38.34
C CYS A 36 -26.00 -15.38 39.80
N GLN A 37 -24.97 -14.65 40.21
CA GLN A 37 -24.78 -14.12 41.56
C GLN A 37 -25.29 -12.67 41.74
N LEU A 38 -25.99 -12.12 40.75
CA LEU A 38 -26.51 -10.75 40.82
C LEU A 38 -27.42 -10.55 42.05
N PRO A 39 -27.27 -9.43 42.80
CA PRO A 39 -28.10 -9.18 43.97
C PRO A 39 -29.57 -9.06 43.60
N VAL A 40 -30.45 -9.72 44.36
CA VAL A 40 -31.92 -9.66 44.19
C VAL A 40 -32.45 -8.21 44.25
N ASN A 41 -31.73 -7.32 44.94
CA ASN A 41 -32.09 -5.90 45.09
C ASN A 41 -31.54 -4.98 44.00
N ARG A 42 -30.79 -5.48 43.00
CA ARG A 42 -30.29 -4.66 41.88
C ARG A 42 -31.45 -4.21 40.99
N ALA A 43 -31.46 -2.93 40.58
CA ALA A 43 -32.46 -2.42 39.66
C ALA A 43 -32.42 -3.19 38.33
N ALA A 44 -33.58 -3.45 37.73
CA ALA A 44 -33.66 -4.12 36.44
C ALA A 44 -33.04 -3.23 35.36
N THR A 45 -31.94 -3.68 34.75
CA THR A 45 -31.22 -2.99 33.68
C THR A 45 -30.74 -4.00 32.64
N THR A 46 -30.40 -3.51 31.44
CA THR A 46 -29.69 -4.30 30.44
C THR A 46 -28.20 -4.30 30.79
N LEU A 47 -27.64 -5.49 31.03
CA LEU A 47 -26.24 -5.69 31.38
C LEU A 47 -25.47 -6.22 30.18
N ARG A 48 -24.20 -5.82 30.06
CA ARG A 48 -23.25 -6.31 29.05
C ARG A 48 -22.23 -7.21 29.72
N LEU A 49 -22.30 -8.50 29.41
CA LEU A 49 -21.45 -9.52 29.99
C LEU A 49 -20.04 -9.47 29.39
N GLY A 50 -19.00 -9.54 30.23
CA GLY A 50 -17.60 -9.52 29.81
C GLY A 50 -17.06 -8.13 29.44
N VAL A 51 -17.90 -7.10 29.52
CA VAL A 51 -17.54 -5.71 29.19
C VAL A 51 -17.39 -4.90 30.46
N ASP A 52 -16.24 -4.24 30.61
CA ASP A 52 -16.06 -3.15 31.57
C ASP A 52 -16.08 -1.82 30.79
N PRO A 53 -17.15 -1.01 30.91
CA PRO A 53 -17.27 0.23 30.17
C PRO A 53 -16.21 1.27 30.56
N LEU A 54 -15.72 1.23 31.80
CA LEU A 54 -14.84 2.23 32.40
C LEU A 54 -13.74 1.55 33.24
N PRO A 55 -12.82 0.81 32.59
CA PRO A 55 -11.73 0.12 33.28
C PRO A 55 -10.76 1.12 33.93
N ASN A 56 -10.12 0.71 35.03
CA ASN A 56 -9.14 1.55 35.72
C ASN A 56 -7.85 1.72 34.89
N HIS A 57 -7.39 2.95 34.75
CA HIS A 57 -6.19 3.30 33.99
C HIS A 57 -5.05 3.82 34.87
N ASN A 58 -3.81 3.44 34.54
CA ASN A 58 -2.61 3.99 35.19
C ASN A 58 -2.08 5.27 34.51
N ASN A 59 -2.64 5.66 33.36
CA ASN A 59 -2.24 6.84 32.59
C ASN A 59 -3.09 8.07 32.96
N PRO A 60 -2.47 9.21 33.35
CA PRO A 60 -3.21 10.42 33.72
C PRO A 60 -4.15 10.94 32.63
N LYS A 61 -3.79 10.84 31.35
CA LYS A 61 -4.65 11.32 30.24
C LYS A 61 -5.90 10.46 30.09
N GLN A 62 -5.75 9.15 30.24
CA GLN A 62 -6.87 8.20 30.17
C GLN A 62 -7.79 8.36 31.37
N GLN A 63 -7.24 8.61 32.56
CA GLN A 63 -8.04 8.92 33.75
C GLN A 63 -8.88 10.20 33.56
N VAL A 64 -8.31 11.26 32.98
CA VAL A 64 -9.07 12.50 32.68
C VAL A 64 -10.21 12.22 31.70
N GLN A 65 -10.00 11.38 30.69
CA GLN A 65 -11.06 10.97 29.76
C GLN A 65 -12.16 10.19 30.48
N GLN A 66 -11.78 9.24 31.33
CA GLN A 66 -12.74 8.46 32.13
C GLN A 66 -13.59 9.36 33.03
N ASP A 67 -12.96 10.30 33.75
CA ASP A 67 -13.67 11.29 34.58
C ASP A 67 -14.66 12.13 33.74
N GLN A 68 -14.31 12.45 32.50
CA GLN A 68 -15.23 13.13 31.58
C GLN A 68 -16.38 12.23 31.15
N LEU A 69 -16.13 10.96 30.83
CA LEU A 69 -17.17 9.99 30.45
C LEU A 69 -18.13 9.76 31.61
N GLU A 70 -17.65 9.61 32.84
CA GLU A 70 -18.48 9.46 34.03
C GLU A 70 -19.37 10.68 34.29
N ARG A 71 -18.87 11.89 34.03
CA ARG A 71 -19.67 13.13 34.15
C ARG A 71 -20.78 13.22 33.10
N HIS A 72 -20.51 12.82 31.85
CA HIS A 72 -21.49 12.89 30.77
C HIS A 72 -22.46 11.69 30.76
N TYR A 73 -22.00 10.53 31.24
CA TYR A 73 -22.72 9.25 31.23
C TYR A 73 -22.63 8.57 32.60
N PRO A 74 -23.29 9.10 33.64
CA PRO A 74 -23.15 8.62 35.02
C PRO A 74 -23.59 7.17 35.23
N ASP A 75 -24.50 6.67 34.39
CA ASP A 75 -25.00 5.29 34.49
C ASP A 75 -24.09 4.27 33.78
N LEU A 76 -23.07 4.70 33.02
CA LEU A 76 -22.28 3.85 32.14
C LEU A 76 -21.59 2.70 32.89
N SER A 77 -20.97 3.00 34.04
CA SER A 77 -20.30 2.02 34.92
C SER A 77 -21.24 0.90 35.40
N SER A 78 -22.54 1.19 35.52
CA SER A 78 -23.54 0.23 36.00
C SER A 78 -24.03 -0.77 34.94
N THR A 79 -23.65 -0.56 33.67
CA THR A 79 -24.11 -1.37 32.53
C THR A 79 -23.20 -2.55 32.21
N GLY A 80 -21.95 -2.54 32.69
CA GLY A 80 -21.01 -3.65 32.57
C GLY A 80 -21.20 -4.71 33.63
N LEU A 81 -20.88 -5.96 33.30
CA LEU A 81 -20.77 -7.05 34.26
C LEU A 81 -19.56 -7.92 33.91
N ARG A 82 -18.52 -7.84 34.75
CA ARG A 82 -17.38 -8.76 34.74
C ARG A 82 -17.30 -9.57 36.03
N GLY A 83 -17.00 -10.86 35.90
CA GLY A 83 -16.77 -11.76 37.02
C GLY A 83 -15.34 -11.72 37.56
N ASN A 84 -15.13 -12.26 38.75
CA ASN A 84 -13.80 -12.45 39.30
C ASN A 84 -13.11 -13.62 38.56
N ARG A 85 -11.98 -13.35 37.89
CA ARG A 85 -11.17 -14.35 37.17
C ARG A 85 -10.76 -15.58 38.01
N GLU A 86 -10.65 -15.42 39.33
CA GLU A 86 -10.35 -16.54 40.24
C GLU A 86 -11.54 -17.49 40.43
N SER A 87 -12.75 -17.05 40.10
CA SER A 87 -13.98 -17.86 40.20
C SER A 87 -14.08 -18.81 39.02
N ARG A 88 -13.72 -20.08 39.22
CA ARG A 88 -13.75 -21.11 38.18
C ARG A 88 -14.93 -22.06 38.37
N LEU A 89 -15.60 -22.42 37.27
CA LEU A 89 -16.41 -23.63 37.22
C LEU A 89 -15.44 -24.81 37.13
N SER A 90 -15.42 -25.68 38.15
CA SER A 90 -14.58 -26.89 38.11
C SER A 90 -15.13 -27.83 37.03
N ILE A 91 -14.30 -28.15 36.03
CA ILE A 91 -14.52 -29.25 35.09
C ILE A 91 -13.34 -30.18 35.32
N GLU A 92 -13.49 -31.07 36.30
CA GLU A 92 -12.37 -31.79 36.92
C GLU A 92 -11.70 -32.85 36.02
N ASP A 93 -12.35 -33.29 34.93
CA ASP A 93 -11.79 -34.34 34.05
C ASP A 93 -11.47 -33.81 32.63
N GLY A 94 -10.18 -33.83 32.26
CA GLY A 94 -9.74 -33.63 30.87
C GLY A 94 -8.37 -32.98 30.70
N LEU A 95 -7.88 -32.99 29.46
CA LEU A 95 -6.61 -32.42 29.03
C LEU A 95 -6.86 -31.27 28.05
N THR A 96 -6.26 -30.11 28.29
CA THR A 96 -6.31 -28.93 27.43
C THR A 96 -4.97 -28.76 26.72
N VAL A 97 -5.00 -28.87 25.40
CA VAL A 97 -3.82 -28.68 24.54
C VAL A 97 -4.00 -27.40 23.73
N ALA A 98 -3.00 -26.53 23.72
CA ALA A 98 -3.00 -25.31 22.95
C ALA A 98 -1.80 -25.23 21.99
N ILE A 99 -2.01 -24.61 20.84
CA ILE A 99 -0.98 -24.27 19.87
C ILE A 99 -0.95 -22.75 19.78
N LEU A 100 0.17 -22.20 20.22
CA LEU A 100 0.43 -20.78 20.31
C LEU A 100 1.23 -20.37 19.08
N HIS A 101 0.53 -19.87 18.07
CA HIS A 101 1.14 -19.43 16.82
C HIS A 101 1.69 -18.01 16.97
N ARG A 102 2.95 -17.84 16.57
CA ARG A 102 3.64 -16.55 16.50
C ARG A 102 3.75 -16.11 15.05
N ASN A 103 3.18 -14.95 14.72
CA ASN A 103 3.23 -14.35 13.39
C ASN A 103 2.66 -15.27 12.29
N HIS A 104 1.33 -15.26 12.12
CA HIS A 104 0.53 -16.29 11.42
C HIS A 104 0.68 -16.34 9.88
N ALA A 105 1.90 -16.29 9.33
CA ALA A 105 2.14 -16.55 7.91
C ALA A 105 1.90 -18.02 7.52
N GLU A 106 2.08 -18.97 8.45
CA GLU A 106 1.90 -20.40 8.19
C GLU A 106 0.45 -20.82 8.44
N GLN A 107 -0.35 -21.00 7.38
CA GLN A 107 -1.75 -21.48 7.42
C GLN A 107 -1.88 -22.96 7.88
N ARG A 108 -1.09 -23.41 8.85
CA ARG A 108 -1.05 -24.81 9.30
C ARG A 108 -2.05 -25.05 10.41
N ASN A 109 -3.01 -25.94 10.17
CA ASN A 109 -4.01 -26.36 11.15
C ASN A 109 -3.49 -27.49 12.05
N TYR A 110 -2.41 -27.24 12.79
CA TYR A 110 -1.84 -28.23 13.71
C TYR A 110 -2.85 -28.67 14.78
N CYS A 111 -3.66 -27.74 15.28
CA CYS A 111 -4.60 -28.02 16.37
C CYS A 111 -5.68 -28.99 15.92
N GLY A 112 -6.27 -28.73 14.75
CA GLY A 112 -7.27 -29.61 14.13
C GLY A 112 -6.68 -30.97 13.74
N GLN A 113 -5.46 -31.02 13.21
CA GLN A 113 -4.79 -32.27 12.86
C GLN A 113 -4.56 -33.16 14.09
N VAL A 114 -3.94 -32.61 15.15
CA VAL A 114 -3.66 -33.34 16.40
C VAL A 114 -4.97 -33.79 17.05
N ALA A 115 -5.97 -32.90 17.09
CA ALA A 115 -7.29 -33.22 17.61
C ALA A 115 -7.97 -34.38 16.85
N GLN A 116 -7.93 -34.34 15.51
CA GLN A 116 -8.52 -35.37 14.67
C GLN A 116 -7.82 -36.72 14.86
N GLN A 117 -6.49 -36.74 14.89
CA GLN A 117 -5.71 -37.96 15.11
C GLN A 117 -6.00 -38.58 16.48
N LEU A 118 -6.07 -37.75 17.52
CA LEU A 118 -6.40 -38.19 18.88
C LEU A 118 -7.83 -38.75 18.98
N TYR A 119 -8.80 -38.11 18.30
CA TYR A 119 -10.17 -38.59 18.23
C TYR A 119 -10.25 -39.95 17.52
N HIS A 120 -9.60 -40.13 16.37
CA HIS A 120 -9.59 -41.42 15.66
C HIS A 120 -8.89 -42.54 16.46
N ALA A 121 -7.89 -42.21 17.27
CA ALA A 121 -7.19 -43.19 18.09
C ALA A 121 -8.01 -43.66 19.32
N THR A 122 -8.80 -42.77 19.91
CA THR A 122 -9.45 -42.98 21.23
C THR A 122 -10.98 -43.06 21.21
N GLU A 123 -11.64 -42.47 20.22
CA GLU A 123 -13.11 -42.30 20.13
C GLU A 123 -13.74 -41.53 21.32
N ASN A 124 -12.92 -40.82 22.12
CA ASN A 124 -13.37 -40.04 23.29
C ASN A 124 -13.84 -38.63 22.91
N SER A 125 -14.42 -37.91 23.87
CA SER A 125 -14.96 -36.57 23.63
C SER A 125 -13.86 -35.54 23.41
N LEU A 126 -13.94 -34.83 22.29
CA LEU A 126 -13.02 -33.75 21.95
C LEU A 126 -13.79 -32.53 21.49
N ARG A 127 -13.34 -31.35 21.92
CA ARG A 127 -13.82 -30.07 21.40
C ARG A 127 -12.62 -29.21 21.05
N SER A 128 -12.60 -28.61 19.87
CA SER A 128 -11.59 -27.65 19.46
C SER A 128 -12.17 -26.25 19.29
N GLN A 129 -11.33 -25.26 19.49
CA GLN A 129 -11.58 -23.85 19.22
C GLN A 129 -10.36 -23.27 18.53
N GLN A 130 -10.56 -22.74 17.33
CA GLN A 130 -9.54 -21.99 16.61
C GLN A 130 -9.84 -20.52 16.78
N GLN A 131 -8.80 -19.73 17.04
CA GLN A 131 -8.95 -18.28 17.11
C GLN A 131 -8.89 -17.72 15.68
N SER A 132 -9.90 -16.94 15.29
CA SER A 132 -9.87 -16.20 14.03
C SER A 132 -9.41 -14.77 14.31
N ASN A 133 -8.35 -14.36 13.63
CA ASN A 133 -7.90 -12.97 13.63
C ASN A 133 -8.38 -12.29 12.35
N TRP A 134 -8.56 -10.97 12.40
CA TRP A 134 -8.93 -10.21 11.21
C TRP A 134 -7.73 -10.05 10.27
N SER A 135 -6.52 -9.92 10.83
CA SER A 135 -5.28 -9.90 10.07
C SER A 135 -4.64 -11.28 9.98
N GLU A 136 -4.02 -11.55 8.84
CA GLU A 136 -3.33 -12.82 8.58
C GLU A 136 -1.86 -12.81 9.04
N TRP A 137 -1.26 -11.63 9.22
CA TRP A 137 0.15 -11.49 9.61
C TRP A 137 0.32 -10.55 10.82
N GLY A 138 1.37 -10.74 11.61
CA GLY A 138 1.75 -9.86 12.72
C GLY A 138 0.98 -10.07 14.04
N GLU A 139 -0.15 -10.77 14.03
CA GLU A 139 -0.89 -11.14 15.24
C GLU A 139 -0.57 -12.56 15.74
N SER A 140 -0.68 -12.76 17.06
CA SER A 140 -0.62 -14.09 17.67
C SER A 140 -1.98 -14.78 17.59
N ARG A 141 -1.98 -16.10 17.33
CA ARG A 141 -3.20 -16.92 17.30
C ARG A 141 -3.09 -18.07 18.29
N VAL A 142 -4.16 -18.33 19.02
CA VAL A 142 -4.22 -19.43 19.98
C VAL A 142 -5.30 -20.40 19.55
N ASP A 143 -4.87 -21.53 19.01
CA ASP A 143 -5.76 -22.65 18.74
C ASP A 143 -5.69 -23.61 19.91
N CYS A 144 -6.83 -24.13 20.36
CA CYS A 144 -6.83 -25.09 21.46
C CYS A 144 -7.88 -26.17 21.27
N PHE A 145 -7.65 -27.32 21.87
CA PHE A 145 -8.66 -28.34 22.03
C PHE A 145 -8.64 -28.88 23.46
N ARG A 146 -9.80 -29.34 23.91
CA ARG A 146 -9.96 -30.09 25.14
C ARG A 146 -10.40 -31.49 24.83
N TYR A 147 -9.71 -32.43 25.46
CA TYR A 147 -9.96 -33.85 25.42
C TYR A 147 -10.52 -34.31 26.77
N SER A 148 -11.52 -35.19 26.77
CA SER A 148 -12.00 -35.85 27.98
C SER A 148 -12.60 -37.22 27.65
N ALA A 149 -12.40 -38.18 28.55
CA ALA A 149 -13.11 -39.47 28.50
C ALA A 149 -14.61 -39.30 28.79
N SER A 150 -14.98 -38.23 29.50
CA SER A 150 -16.36 -37.87 29.81
C SER A 150 -16.95 -36.94 28.74
N PRO A 151 -18.27 -36.99 28.47
CA PRO A 151 -18.92 -36.06 27.55
C PRO A 151 -18.70 -34.58 27.92
N LEU A 152 -18.18 -33.80 26.97
CA LEU A 152 -17.98 -32.35 27.14
C LEU A 152 -19.31 -31.59 26.91
N LEU A 153 -19.90 -31.04 27.97
CA LEU A 153 -21.24 -30.41 27.96
C LEU A 153 -21.26 -28.91 27.58
N ALA A 154 -20.13 -28.20 27.53
CA ALA A 154 -20.07 -26.75 27.33
C ALA A 154 -19.07 -26.30 26.25
N SER A 155 -19.14 -25.01 25.84
CA SER A 155 -18.10 -24.36 25.03
C SER A 155 -16.79 -24.31 25.79
N LEU A 156 -15.66 -24.37 25.06
CA LEU A 156 -14.35 -24.05 25.61
C LEU A 156 -14.37 -22.60 26.08
N ASP A 157 -14.12 -22.36 27.37
CA ASP A 157 -13.88 -21.01 27.86
C ASP A 157 -12.45 -20.61 27.44
N PRO A 158 -12.26 -19.50 26.70
CA PRO A 158 -10.94 -19.09 26.21
C PRO A 158 -9.91 -18.81 27.31
N GLU A 159 -10.33 -18.57 28.55
CA GLU A 159 -9.44 -18.41 29.70
C GLU A 159 -9.16 -19.73 30.45
N GLN A 160 -9.55 -20.89 29.90
CA GLN A 160 -9.21 -22.16 30.52
C GLN A 160 -7.68 -22.33 30.65
N PRO A 161 -7.22 -22.85 31.81
CA PRO A 161 -5.83 -23.23 31.99
C PRO A 161 -5.37 -24.20 30.90
N ILE A 162 -4.12 -24.03 30.46
CA ILE A 162 -3.52 -24.87 29.41
C ILE A 162 -2.61 -25.90 30.09
N ASP A 163 -2.85 -27.18 29.85
CA ASP A 163 -2.04 -28.28 30.41
C ASP A 163 -0.79 -28.53 29.55
N ILE A 164 -0.95 -28.55 28.21
CA ILE A 164 0.14 -28.72 27.25
C ILE A 164 0.06 -27.61 26.19
N ALA A 165 1.17 -26.92 25.95
CA ALA A 165 1.26 -25.87 24.94
C ALA A 165 2.38 -26.15 23.94
N LEU A 166 2.11 -25.98 22.65
CA LEU A 166 3.14 -25.89 21.60
C LEU A 166 3.31 -24.43 21.19
N LEU A 167 4.49 -23.87 21.41
CA LEU A 167 4.91 -22.57 20.90
C LEU A 167 5.45 -22.76 19.48
N SER A 168 4.68 -22.38 18.47
CA SER A 168 5.06 -22.52 17.06
C SER A 168 5.41 -21.15 16.46
N GLY A 169 6.59 -21.04 15.85
CA GLY A 169 7.02 -19.87 15.10
C GLY A 169 8.48 -19.46 15.35
N HIS A 170 9.12 -18.97 14.30
CA HIS A 170 10.57 -18.74 14.23
C HIS A 170 11.08 -17.49 14.96
N GLN A 171 10.21 -16.58 15.39
CA GLN A 171 10.57 -15.23 15.84
C GLN A 171 10.33 -15.04 17.35
N PRO A 172 11.38 -15.05 18.21
CA PRO A 172 11.18 -15.09 19.65
C PRO A 172 10.81 -13.76 20.30
N GLN A 173 10.74 -12.67 19.53
CA GLN A 173 10.68 -11.29 20.04
C GLN A 173 9.26 -10.78 20.39
N GLN A 174 8.18 -11.47 19.96
CA GLN A 174 6.80 -11.06 20.26
C GLN A 174 6.25 -11.62 21.59
N GLY A 175 5.55 -10.78 22.37
CA GLY A 175 4.70 -11.24 23.46
C GLY A 175 3.67 -12.30 23.02
N ILE A 176 3.26 -13.21 23.90
CA ILE A 176 2.11 -14.11 23.69
C ILE A 176 1.25 -14.03 24.95
N PRO A 177 0.10 -13.34 24.90
CA PRO A 177 -0.76 -13.17 26.06
C PRO A 177 -1.19 -14.51 26.69
N ALA A 178 -1.37 -15.56 25.88
CA ALA A 178 -1.81 -16.87 26.35
C ALA A 178 -0.82 -17.60 27.28
N ILE A 179 0.43 -17.15 27.40
CA ILE A 179 1.35 -17.65 28.44
C ILE A 179 0.76 -17.48 29.84
N GLN A 180 -0.10 -16.47 30.05
CA GLN A 180 -0.80 -16.27 31.33
C GLN A 180 -1.82 -17.37 31.69
N ARG A 181 -2.19 -18.23 30.73
CA ARG A 181 -3.10 -19.36 30.94
C ARG A 181 -2.35 -20.62 31.40
N LEU A 182 -1.02 -20.60 31.39
CA LEU A 182 -0.20 -21.69 31.93
C LEU A 182 -0.22 -21.66 33.48
N HIS A 183 -0.12 -22.83 34.08
CA HIS A 183 0.02 -23.05 35.52
C HIS A 183 1.30 -23.84 35.81
N SER A 184 1.63 -24.06 37.08
CA SER A 184 2.90 -24.69 37.48
C SER A 184 3.14 -26.08 36.90
N ASP A 185 2.07 -26.84 36.63
CA ASP A 185 2.16 -28.20 36.09
C ASP A 185 2.08 -28.24 34.56
N SER A 186 1.95 -27.08 33.90
CA SER A 186 1.88 -27.01 32.44
C SER A 186 3.21 -27.41 31.79
N GLN A 187 3.10 -28.07 30.64
CA GLN A 187 4.22 -28.42 29.78
C GLN A 187 4.23 -27.52 28.54
N LEU A 188 5.31 -26.76 28.34
CA LEU A 188 5.47 -25.86 27.19
C LEU A 188 6.56 -26.41 26.26
N LEU A 189 6.14 -26.92 25.11
CA LEU A 189 6.99 -27.35 24.02
C LEU A 189 7.30 -26.15 23.11
N ILE A 190 8.58 -25.87 22.88
CA ILE A 190 9.04 -24.79 22.02
C ILE A 190 9.57 -25.38 20.72
N ASP A 191 9.04 -24.89 19.61
CA ASP A 191 9.58 -25.12 18.28
C ASP A 191 10.52 -23.96 17.89
N PRO A 192 11.85 -24.13 17.98
CA PRO A 192 12.78 -23.07 17.63
C PRO A 192 12.95 -22.90 16.11
N GLY A 193 12.43 -23.83 15.31
CA GLY A 193 12.63 -23.89 13.87
C GLY A 193 14.09 -23.92 13.46
N SER A 194 14.54 -22.92 12.70
CA SER A 194 15.92 -22.81 12.21
C SER A 194 16.93 -22.31 13.26
N LEU A 195 16.47 -21.67 14.34
CA LEU A 195 17.34 -21.18 15.40
C LEU A 195 17.85 -22.33 16.27
N SER A 196 19.07 -22.19 16.80
CA SER A 196 19.49 -23.03 17.93
C SER A 196 18.69 -22.65 19.18
N ARG A 197 18.62 -23.58 20.14
CA ARG A 197 17.98 -23.34 21.44
C ARG A 197 18.50 -22.07 22.12
N ASP A 198 19.81 -21.85 22.09
CA ASP A 198 20.43 -20.75 22.81
C ASP A 198 20.19 -19.41 22.09
N GLU A 199 20.17 -19.39 20.76
CA GLU A 199 19.75 -18.22 19.97
C GLU A 199 18.28 -17.89 20.18
N TYR A 200 17.40 -18.91 20.24
CA TYR A 200 15.98 -18.72 20.49
C TYR A 200 15.72 -18.10 21.86
N LEU A 201 16.34 -18.67 22.91
CA LEU A 201 16.25 -18.14 24.28
C LEU A 201 16.84 -16.74 24.37
N ALA A 202 17.93 -16.48 23.65
CA ALA A 202 18.48 -15.15 23.54
C ALA A 202 17.45 -14.20 22.89
N ALA A 203 16.65 -14.57 21.91
CA ALA A 203 15.72 -13.61 21.31
C ALA A 203 14.42 -13.36 22.11
N LEU A 204 14.14 -14.10 23.21
CA LEU A 204 12.93 -13.92 24.01
C LEU A 204 12.91 -12.59 24.80
N PRO A 205 11.75 -11.88 24.88
CA PRO A 205 11.54 -10.75 25.77
C PRO A 205 11.83 -11.07 27.24
N ILE A 206 12.52 -10.16 27.93
CA ILE A 206 12.87 -10.30 29.36
C ILE A 206 11.63 -10.53 30.22
N GLN A 207 10.53 -9.83 29.92
CA GLN A 207 9.26 -9.97 30.65
C GLN A 207 8.69 -11.39 30.52
N GLN A 208 8.71 -11.98 29.32
CA GLN A 208 8.25 -13.36 29.11
C GLN A 208 9.15 -14.38 29.80
N VAL A 209 10.47 -14.21 29.71
CA VAL A 209 11.43 -15.08 30.42
C VAL A 209 11.18 -15.02 31.93
N SER A 210 10.94 -13.82 32.45
CA SER A 210 10.61 -13.61 33.87
C SER A 210 9.28 -14.27 34.25
N GLN A 211 8.26 -14.15 33.41
CA GLN A 211 6.94 -14.76 33.62
C GLN A 211 7.00 -16.30 33.60
N LEU A 212 7.62 -16.89 32.58
CA LEU A 212 7.80 -18.34 32.48
C LEU A 212 8.56 -18.89 33.70
N LYS A 213 9.58 -18.17 34.16
CA LYS A 213 10.33 -18.53 35.36
C LYS A 213 9.50 -18.41 36.64
N GLN A 214 8.67 -17.38 36.78
CA GLN A 214 7.78 -17.21 37.93
C GLN A 214 6.70 -18.30 37.99
N LEU A 215 6.18 -18.72 36.84
CA LEU A 215 5.19 -19.80 36.75
C LEU A 215 5.78 -21.18 37.05
N GLY A 216 7.07 -21.39 36.79
CA GLY A 216 7.75 -22.66 37.06
C GLY A 216 7.39 -23.80 36.08
N VAL A 217 6.92 -23.46 34.87
CA VAL A 217 6.48 -24.42 33.84
C VAL A 217 7.62 -25.33 33.36
N ALA A 218 7.28 -26.57 32.97
CA ALA A 218 8.23 -27.49 32.35
C ALA A 218 8.45 -27.12 30.88
N LEU A 219 9.68 -26.76 30.52
CA LEU A 219 10.03 -26.31 29.16
C LEU A 219 10.69 -27.42 28.35
N PHE A 220 10.21 -27.66 27.14
CA PHE A 220 10.77 -28.64 26.21
C PHE A 220 11.11 -27.96 24.88
N PHE A 221 12.06 -28.52 24.14
CA PHE A 221 12.44 -28.01 22.82
C PHE A 221 12.38 -29.14 21.80
N ILE A 222 11.88 -28.83 20.61
CA ILE A 222 11.97 -29.74 19.45
C ILE A 222 13.38 -29.66 18.89
N LEU A 223 14.03 -30.81 18.72
CA LEU A 223 15.36 -30.92 18.13
C LEU A 223 15.24 -31.56 16.74
N TYR A 224 15.12 -30.74 15.70
CA TYR A 224 15.04 -31.24 14.33
C TYR A 224 16.32 -31.97 13.90
N SER A 225 16.14 -33.14 13.27
CA SER A 225 17.21 -33.84 12.57
C SER A 225 17.65 -33.03 11.33
N ALA A 226 18.80 -33.39 10.72
CA ALA A 226 19.25 -32.73 9.49
C ALA A 226 18.22 -32.90 8.35
N GLU A 227 17.66 -34.10 8.21
CA GLU A 227 16.63 -34.43 7.21
C GLU A 227 15.34 -33.63 7.45
N SER A 228 14.91 -33.49 8.70
CA SER A 228 13.75 -32.66 9.06
C SER A 228 13.97 -31.16 8.83
N ARG A 229 15.22 -30.69 8.70
CA ARG A 229 15.51 -29.29 8.34
C ARG A 229 15.40 -29.03 6.84
N GLU A 230 15.42 -30.09 6.03
CA GLU A 230 15.37 -30.00 4.57
C GLU A 230 13.97 -30.29 4.02
N ASP A 231 13.16 -31.11 4.72
CA ASP A 231 11.79 -31.45 4.33
C ASP A 231 10.78 -31.06 5.42
N GLU A 232 9.92 -30.08 5.12
CA GLU A 232 8.89 -29.60 6.04
C GLU A 232 7.83 -30.65 6.38
N ALA A 233 7.49 -31.56 5.46
CA ALA A 233 6.50 -32.58 5.76
C ALA A 233 7.04 -33.58 6.79
N VAL A 234 8.35 -33.86 6.74
CA VAL A 234 9.09 -34.63 7.75
C VAL A 234 9.21 -33.85 9.06
N ALA A 235 9.48 -32.54 9.01
CA ALA A 235 9.53 -31.65 10.17
C ALA A 235 8.18 -31.59 10.90
N SER A 236 7.08 -31.47 10.15
CA SER A 236 5.71 -31.45 10.65
C SER A 236 5.35 -32.76 11.34
N ALA A 237 5.71 -33.91 10.73
CA ALA A 237 5.53 -35.21 11.35
C ALA A 237 6.33 -35.33 12.68
N GLN A 238 7.58 -34.85 12.71
CA GLN A 238 8.40 -34.81 13.92
C GLN A 238 7.73 -33.96 15.02
N ARG A 239 7.29 -32.75 14.67
CA ARG A 239 6.64 -31.79 15.58
C ARG A 239 5.39 -32.36 16.22
N ILE A 240 4.54 -33.00 15.42
CA ILE A 240 3.31 -33.65 15.90
C ILE A 240 3.66 -34.87 16.77
N GLY A 241 4.66 -35.67 16.39
CA GLY A 241 5.15 -36.80 17.19
C GLY A 241 5.65 -36.38 18.58
N THR A 242 6.46 -35.31 18.67
CA THR A 242 6.94 -34.76 19.95
C THR A 242 5.79 -34.22 20.80
N LEU A 243 4.77 -33.60 20.19
CA LEU A 243 3.56 -33.18 20.92
C LEU A 243 2.77 -34.38 21.46
N PHE A 244 2.62 -35.45 20.67
CA PHE A 244 1.96 -36.68 21.14
C PHE A 244 2.74 -37.40 22.23
N HIS A 245 4.07 -37.29 22.27
CA HIS A 245 4.88 -37.78 23.40
C HIS A 245 4.42 -37.13 24.72
N LEU A 246 4.19 -35.81 24.73
CA LEU A 246 3.68 -35.11 25.91
C LEU A 246 2.23 -35.49 26.23
N ILE A 247 1.37 -35.61 25.21
CA ILE A 247 -0.05 -35.99 25.38
C ILE A 247 -0.19 -37.40 25.96
N THR A 248 0.52 -38.38 25.41
CA THR A 248 0.48 -39.79 25.86
C THR A 248 1.19 -40.01 27.20
N GLY A 249 2.13 -39.14 27.56
CA GLY A 249 2.74 -39.10 28.89
C GLY A 249 1.84 -38.52 29.99
N SER A 250 0.69 -37.93 29.64
CA SER A 250 -0.27 -37.41 30.61
C SER A 250 -1.16 -38.52 31.18
N GLU A 251 -1.51 -38.45 32.47
CA GLU A 251 -2.42 -39.42 33.11
C GLU A 251 -3.86 -39.35 32.58
N ALA A 252 -4.19 -38.31 31.79
CA ALA A 252 -5.52 -38.06 31.26
C ALA A 252 -5.84 -38.85 29.98
N VAL A 253 -4.84 -39.43 29.30
CA VAL A 253 -5.00 -40.05 27.97
C VAL A 253 -4.53 -41.50 27.98
N GLU A 254 -5.46 -42.43 27.80
CA GLU A 254 -5.15 -43.86 27.62
C GLU A 254 -5.30 -44.23 26.14
N LEU A 255 -4.17 -44.45 25.43
CA LEU A 255 -4.19 -44.87 24.03
C LEU A 255 -3.02 -45.81 23.68
N ARG A 256 -3.18 -46.61 22.62
CA ARG A 256 -2.09 -47.42 22.04
C ARG A 256 -1.40 -46.63 20.94
N GLU A 257 -0.11 -46.37 21.11
CA GLU A 257 0.72 -45.59 20.16
C GLU A 257 0.66 -46.10 18.71
N SER A 258 0.52 -47.42 18.52
CA SER A 258 0.41 -48.02 17.18
C SER A 258 -0.74 -47.44 16.35
N ARG A 259 -1.84 -47.02 16.98
CA ARG A 259 -2.99 -46.40 16.30
C ARG A 259 -2.70 -45.00 15.78
N LEU A 260 -1.71 -44.30 16.33
CA LEU A 260 -1.26 -43.00 15.82
C LEU A 260 -0.32 -43.20 14.62
N ILE A 261 0.63 -44.13 14.76
CA ILE A 261 1.65 -44.43 13.73
C ILE A 261 1.01 -44.94 12.42
N GLU A 262 -0.06 -45.73 12.50
CA GLU A 262 -0.79 -46.26 11.33
C GLU A 262 -1.46 -45.19 10.45
N GLN A 263 -1.55 -43.94 10.92
CA GLN A 263 -2.23 -42.84 10.22
C GLN A 263 -1.32 -42.07 9.22
N TYR A 264 -0.02 -42.40 9.15
CA TYR A 264 0.95 -41.77 8.24
C TYR A 264 1.31 -42.69 7.06
N HIS A 265 1.17 -42.18 5.83
CA HIS A 265 1.27 -42.97 4.60
C HIS A 265 2.56 -42.79 3.77
N PRO A 266 3.33 -41.68 3.87
CA PRO A 266 4.74 -41.66 3.45
C PRO A 266 5.63 -42.31 4.51
N GLN A 267 6.51 -43.24 4.10
CA GLN A 267 7.38 -43.97 5.03
C GLN A 267 8.29 -43.05 5.85
N GLN A 268 8.88 -42.01 5.21
CA GLN A 268 9.75 -41.04 5.89
C GLN A 268 9.03 -40.23 6.97
N GLN A 269 7.80 -39.76 6.70
CA GLN A 269 6.99 -39.05 7.69
C GLN A 269 6.63 -39.95 8.86
N ARG A 270 6.27 -41.21 8.57
CA ARG A 270 5.95 -42.21 9.59
C ARG A 270 7.14 -42.50 10.49
N GLU A 271 8.33 -42.71 9.92
CA GLU A 271 9.57 -42.96 10.67
C GLU A 271 9.95 -41.76 11.54
N SER A 272 9.83 -40.53 11.01
CA SER A 272 10.07 -39.30 11.76
C SER A 272 9.10 -39.11 12.92
N PHE A 273 7.80 -39.34 12.69
CA PHE A 273 6.78 -39.30 13.73
C PHE A 273 7.03 -40.34 14.83
N GLU A 274 7.31 -41.59 14.45
CA GLU A 274 7.56 -42.70 15.37
C GLU A 274 8.82 -42.46 16.22
N ALA A 275 9.90 -41.96 15.61
CA ALA A 275 11.11 -41.58 16.32
C ALA A 275 10.86 -40.45 17.35
N ALA A 276 10.10 -39.42 16.97
CA ALA A 276 9.76 -38.31 17.85
C ALA A 276 8.82 -38.71 19.00
N LEU A 277 7.87 -39.63 18.74
CA LEU A 277 6.96 -40.16 19.76
C LEU A 277 7.71 -40.94 20.86
N GLY A 278 8.73 -41.72 20.46
CA GLY A 278 9.57 -42.50 21.37
C GLY A 278 10.74 -41.72 22.01
N GLU A 279 10.92 -40.45 21.69
CA GLU A 279 12.05 -39.65 22.16
C GLU A 279 11.95 -39.33 23.66
N ARG A 280 13.05 -39.42 24.40
CA ARG A 280 13.07 -39.05 25.83
C ARG A 280 13.37 -37.56 26.01
N LEU A 281 12.32 -36.76 26.17
CA LEU A 281 12.48 -35.32 26.43
C LEU A 281 12.95 -35.03 27.86
N GLN A 282 13.78 -34.00 28.03
CA GLN A 282 14.24 -33.50 29.33
C GLN A 282 13.83 -32.03 29.49
N PRO A 283 13.27 -31.63 30.66
CA PRO A 283 12.88 -30.26 30.88
C PRO A 283 14.10 -29.34 30.95
N TYR A 284 14.00 -28.19 30.28
CA TYR A 284 15.03 -27.15 30.28
C TYR A 284 14.83 -26.17 31.43
N ALA A 285 15.89 -25.91 32.20
CA ALA A 285 15.87 -24.93 33.28
C ALA A 285 16.26 -23.53 32.77
N LEU A 286 15.32 -22.58 32.80
CA LEU A 286 15.58 -21.18 32.44
C LEU A 286 16.62 -20.54 33.38
N GLN A 287 17.69 -20.01 32.78
CA GLN A 287 18.68 -19.21 33.50
C GLN A 287 18.21 -17.75 33.68
N GLN A 288 18.84 -17.01 34.60
CA GLN A 288 18.58 -15.56 34.74
C GLN A 288 19.01 -14.86 33.44
N PRO A 289 18.17 -13.97 32.86
CA PRO A 289 18.60 -13.18 31.72
C PRO A 289 19.73 -12.24 32.16
N ALA A 290 20.76 -12.09 31.32
CA ALA A 290 21.67 -10.95 31.44
C ALA A 290 20.86 -9.66 31.25
N GLU A 291 21.13 -8.61 32.04
CA GLU A 291 20.52 -7.29 31.84
C GLU A 291 20.77 -6.86 30.39
N ARG A 292 19.68 -6.69 29.62
CA ARG A 292 19.75 -6.09 28.30
C ARG A 292 19.28 -4.67 28.39
N ASN A 293 19.98 -3.77 27.72
CA ASN A 293 19.47 -2.43 27.47
C ASN A 293 18.16 -2.57 26.71
N GLU A 294 17.06 -2.15 27.32
CA GLU A 294 15.77 -2.01 26.64
C GLU A 294 15.99 -1.13 25.40
N ALA A 295 15.64 -1.66 24.23
CA ALA A 295 15.67 -0.91 22.98
C ALA A 295 14.82 0.36 23.13
N VAL A 296 15.13 1.41 22.36
CA VAL A 296 14.40 2.69 22.32
C VAL A 296 12.99 2.46 21.72
N THR A 297 12.09 1.79 22.44
CA THR A 297 10.79 1.28 21.95
C THR A 297 9.58 2.09 22.43
N GLN A 298 9.80 3.27 23.02
CA GLN A 298 8.72 4.10 23.60
C GLN A 298 8.51 5.45 22.89
N GLN A 299 8.96 5.59 21.63
CA GLN A 299 8.82 6.87 20.94
C GLN A 299 7.40 7.09 20.41
N THR A 300 6.90 8.31 20.53
CA THR A 300 5.65 8.74 19.89
C THR A 300 5.80 8.68 18.36
N PRO A 301 4.89 8.07 17.60
CA PRO A 301 5.01 7.95 16.13
C PRO A 301 5.22 9.27 15.40
N MET A 302 5.90 9.23 14.24
CA MET A 302 6.15 10.39 13.39
C MET A 302 4.86 11.15 13.04
N ALA A 303 3.81 10.45 12.61
CA ALA A 303 2.54 11.08 12.24
C ALA A 303 1.92 11.87 13.41
N VAL A 304 1.98 11.33 14.63
CA VAL A 304 1.50 12.01 15.85
C VAL A 304 2.36 13.23 16.17
N ARG A 305 3.69 13.14 16.02
CA ARG A 305 4.59 14.29 16.23
C ARG A 305 4.32 15.42 15.25
N HIS A 306 4.12 15.13 13.96
CA HIS A 306 3.93 16.18 12.95
C HIS A 306 2.52 16.75 12.93
N LEU A 307 1.48 15.92 13.14
CA LEU A 307 0.08 16.33 13.05
C LEU A 307 -0.51 16.78 14.40
N GLY A 308 0.15 16.46 15.51
CA GLY A 308 -0.36 16.72 16.86
C GLY A 308 -0.23 18.15 17.38
N HIS A 309 0.30 19.09 16.58
CA HIS A 309 0.55 20.49 17.00
C HIS A 309 -0.64 21.44 16.80
N SER A 310 -1.83 20.94 16.42
CA SER A 310 -3.04 21.77 16.40
C SER A 310 -3.61 21.92 17.82
N ASP A 311 -3.05 22.88 18.57
CA ASP A 311 -3.44 23.27 19.94
C ASP A 311 -4.87 23.85 20.07
N ASP A 312 -5.71 23.74 19.04
CA ASP A 312 -7.09 24.17 19.12
C ASP A 312 -7.89 23.17 19.97
N ALA A 313 -8.06 23.54 21.25
CA ALA A 313 -8.98 22.92 22.21
C ALA A 313 -10.43 22.77 21.70
N LEU A 314 -10.75 23.32 20.52
CA LEU A 314 -12.02 23.18 19.81
C LEU A 314 -12.11 21.94 18.90
N ASN A 315 -10.99 21.26 18.61
CA ASN A 315 -10.92 20.22 17.56
C ASN A 315 -10.76 18.79 18.13
N ASN A 316 -11.65 18.42 19.06
CA ASN A 316 -11.80 17.05 19.61
C ASN A 316 -12.63 16.13 18.68
N GLY A 317 -12.53 16.28 17.37
CA GLY A 317 -13.26 15.45 16.39
C GLY A 317 -12.79 13.98 16.36
N TYR A 318 -13.60 13.11 15.75
CA TYR A 318 -13.27 11.68 15.54
C TYR A 318 -11.92 11.49 14.84
N GLN A 319 -11.59 12.40 13.94
CA GLN A 319 -10.41 12.42 13.10
C GLN A 319 -9.10 12.72 13.85
N ASN A 320 -9.13 13.27 15.08
CA ASN A 320 -7.91 13.71 15.79
C ASN A 320 -6.96 12.56 16.15
N LEU A 321 -5.78 12.53 15.52
CA LEU A 321 -4.79 11.46 15.65
C LEU A 321 -4.13 11.41 17.03
N SER A 322 -3.80 12.55 17.63
CA SER A 322 -3.17 12.62 18.95
C SER A 322 -4.10 12.12 20.05
N ARG A 323 -5.39 12.52 19.99
CA ARG A 323 -6.43 11.98 20.87
C ARG A 323 -6.51 10.46 20.73
N PHE A 324 -6.63 9.97 19.50
CA PHE A 324 -6.77 8.53 19.25
C PHE A 324 -5.52 7.73 19.65
N TRP A 325 -4.33 8.31 19.51
CA TRP A 325 -3.09 7.74 20.04
C TRP A 325 -3.14 7.57 21.56
N ASP A 326 -3.47 8.63 22.30
CA ASP A 326 -3.51 8.59 23.77
C ASP A 326 -4.61 7.64 24.31
N GLN A 327 -5.73 7.52 23.58
CA GLN A 327 -6.91 6.75 24.02
C GLN A 327 -6.91 5.28 23.55
N THR A 328 -6.39 5.02 22.36
CA THR A 328 -6.45 3.70 21.70
C THR A 328 -5.05 3.22 21.29
N GLY A 329 -4.27 4.05 20.61
CA GLY A 329 -2.98 3.65 20.03
C GLY A 329 -1.97 3.11 21.04
N VAL A 330 -1.82 3.77 22.19
CA VAL A 330 -0.93 3.33 23.27
C VAL A 330 -1.36 1.98 23.84
N LEU A 331 -2.67 1.73 23.99
CA LEU A 331 -3.18 0.47 24.52
C LEU A 331 -2.86 -0.69 23.56
N TYR A 332 -3.07 -0.51 22.26
CA TYR A 332 -2.75 -1.54 21.25
C TYR A 332 -1.24 -1.79 21.13
N ARG A 333 -0.41 -0.73 21.18
CA ARG A 333 1.05 -0.88 21.18
C ARG A 333 1.54 -1.69 22.39
N ASP A 334 0.94 -1.45 23.56
CA ASP A 334 1.36 -2.06 24.82
C ASP A 334 0.65 -3.42 25.10
N GLY A 335 -0.24 -3.88 24.20
CA GLY A 335 -1.01 -5.13 24.37
C GLY A 335 -2.04 -5.08 25.51
N LEU A 336 -2.61 -3.89 25.75
CA LEU A 336 -3.55 -3.57 26.81
C LEU A 336 -4.94 -3.18 26.27
N GLU A 337 -5.31 -3.63 25.08
CA GLU A 337 -6.58 -3.31 24.42
C GLU A 337 -7.82 -3.75 25.24
N ALA A 338 -7.68 -4.72 26.14
CA ALA A 338 -8.72 -5.12 27.08
C ALA A 338 -9.10 -4.03 28.11
N LEU A 339 -8.26 -2.99 28.24
CA LEU A 339 -8.50 -1.80 29.06
C LEU A 339 -9.15 -0.66 28.24
N GLN A 340 -9.54 -0.88 26.98
CA GLN A 340 -10.20 0.16 26.19
C GLN A 340 -11.55 0.56 26.83
N SER A 341 -11.70 1.83 27.16
CA SER A 341 -12.97 2.37 27.64
C SER A 341 -14.00 2.45 26.51
N VAL A 342 -15.28 2.30 26.85
CA VAL A 342 -16.38 2.55 25.91
C VAL A 342 -16.59 4.05 25.81
N ASP A 343 -16.34 4.62 24.62
CA ASP A 343 -16.54 6.04 24.38
C ASP A 343 -17.28 6.31 23.04
N PRO A 344 -17.90 7.50 22.89
CA PRO A 344 -18.66 7.85 21.68
C PRO A 344 -17.83 7.89 20.39
N PHE A 345 -16.51 8.08 20.48
CA PHE A 345 -15.63 8.11 19.32
C PHE A 345 -15.37 6.72 18.76
N ILE A 346 -15.12 5.74 19.62
CA ILE A 346 -14.93 4.34 19.17
C ILE A 346 -16.24 3.77 18.61
N ALA A 347 -17.38 4.18 19.17
CA ALA A 347 -18.70 3.70 18.75
C ALA A 347 -19.07 4.03 17.29
N THR A 348 -18.40 4.99 16.63
CA THR A 348 -18.68 5.32 15.23
C THR A 348 -17.98 4.41 14.23
N GLY A 349 -17.02 3.58 14.67
CA GLY A 349 -16.21 2.75 13.78
C GLY A 349 -15.24 3.55 12.89
N GLN A 350 -14.99 4.82 13.20
CA GLN A 350 -14.07 5.66 12.45
C GLN A 350 -12.64 5.53 12.98
N ILE A 351 -11.68 5.45 12.06
CA ILE A 351 -10.26 5.34 12.37
C ILE A 351 -9.53 6.56 11.76
N PRO A 352 -8.81 7.36 12.55
CA PRO A 352 -8.01 8.46 12.04
C PRO A 352 -6.99 8.03 10.98
N PRO A 353 -6.67 8.92 10.01
CA PRO A 353 -5.65 8.66 9.01
C PRO A 353 -4.28 8.41 9.65
N LEU A 354 -3.46 7.57 9.01
CA LEU A 354 -2.07 7.26 9.41
C LEU A 354 -1.90 6.59 10.79
N SER A 355 -2.97 6.08 11.40
CA SER A 355 -2.92 5.34 12.67
C SER A 355 -2.21 3.99 12.56
N SER A 356 -1.95 3.46 11.36
CA SER A 356 -1.07 2.29 11.20
C SER A 356 0.34 2.54 11.74
N THR A 357 0.82 3.79 11.68
CA THR A 357 2.16 4.20 12.17
C THR A 357 2.35 4.01 13.67
N PHE A 358 1.29 3.66 14.40
CA PHE A 358 1.32 3.34 15.83
C PHE A 358 1.97 1.99 16.10
N ASN A 359 1.90 1.10 15.13
CA ASN A 359 2.42 -0.25 15.23
C ASN A 359 3.93 -0.27 15.02
N ASN A 360 4.60 -1.20 15.69
CA ASN A 360 6.05 -1.35 15.59
C ASN A 360 6.40 -2.78 15.17
N HIS A 361 6.80 -2.95 13.91
CA HIS A 361 7.23 -4.24 13.35
C HIS A 361 8.72 -4.55 13.55
N SER A 362 9.50 -3.67 14.20
CA SER A 362 10.94 -3.90 14.41
C SER A 362 11.23 -5.18 15.20
N ASN A 363 10.29 -5.60 16.07
CA ASN A 363 10.36 -6.85 16.84
C ASN A 363 9.75 -8.06 16.09
N GLN A 364 9.32 -7.89 14.84
CA GLN A 364 8.67 -8.93 14.04
C GLN A 364 9.56 -9.39 12.87
N SER A 365 10.54 -8.57 12.49
CA SER A 365 11.53 -8.84 11.45
C SER A 365 12.85 -9.31 12.09
N ALA A 366 13.33 -10.52 11.75
CA ALA A 366 14.62 -11.01 12.25
C ALA A 366 15.82 -10.31 11.60
N THR A 367 15.56 -9.59 10.52
CA THR A 367 16.56 -9.00 9.66
C THR A 367 16.03 -7.69 9.07
N LEU A 368 16.91 -6.70 8.95
CA LEU A 368 16.65 -5.43 8.28
C LEU A 368 17.66 -5.22 7.15
N PRO A 369 17.30 -4.51 6.07
CA PRO A 369 18.25 -4.08 5.06
C PRO A 369 19.30 -3.13 5.65
N GLN A 370 20.58 -3.39 5.40
CA GLN A 370 21.66 -2.46 5.69
C GLN A 370 22.07 -1.72 4.42
N PHE A 371 22.12 -0.39 4.47
CA PHE A 371 22.49 0.45 3.33
C PHE A 371 23.98 0.79 3.30
N ASN A 372 24.63 0.45 2.19
CA ASN A 372 25.98 0.87 1.84
C ASN A 372 25.93 1.95 0.75
N ALA A 373 26.14 3.20 1.14
CA ALA A 373 26.08 4.35 0.24
C ALA A 373 27.15 4.33 -0.87
N ALA A 374 28.30 3.69 -0.65
CA ALA A 374 29.39 3.63 -1.64
C ALA A 374 29.08 2.69 -2.82
N SER A 375 28.23 1.68 -2.59
CA SER A 375 27.80 0.74 -3.62
C SER A 375 26.51 1.17 -4.35
N CYS A 376 25.92 2.30 -3.98
CA CYS A 376 24.62 2.71 -4.48
C CYS A 376 24.70 3.26 -5.91
N SER A 377 24.02 2.60 -6.84
CA SER A 377 23.91 3.03 -8.23
C SER A 377 22.95 4.19 -8.45
N GLY A 378 21.96 4.37 -7.54
CA GLY A 378 20.88 5.33 -7.69
C GLY A 378 19.77 4.90 -8.66
N CYS A 379 19.61 3.60 -8.94
CA CYS A 379 18.58 3.07 -9.85
C CYS A 379 17.14 3.26 -9.33
N GLY A 380 16.93 3.20 -8.02
CA GLY A 380 15.63 3.40 -7.37
C GLY A 380 14.72 2.20 -7.22
N GLU A 381 15.16 1.04 -7.70
CA GLU A 381 14.42 -0.23 -7.60
C GLU A 381 13.99 -0.58 -6.17
N CYS A 382 14.85 -0.30 -5.17
CA CYS A 382 14.58 -0.66 -3.79
C CYS A 382 13.39 0.11 -3.19
N TRP A 383 13.33 1.44 -3.39
CA TRP A 383 12.25 2.25 -2.82
C TRP A 383 10.97 2.21 -3.67
N SER A 384 11.06 1.95 -4.98
CA SER A 384 9.87 1.83 -5.84
C SER A 384 9.12 0.52 -5.64
N HIS A 385 9.81 -0.54 -5.20
CA HIS A 385 9.23 -1.86 -4.98
C HIS A 385 9.03 -2.28 -3.52
N CYS A 386 9.33 -1.40 -2.55
CA CYS A 386 9.02 -1.65 -1.14
C CYS A 386 7.49 -1.57 -0.90
N PRO A 387 6.79 -2.65 -0.47
CA PRO A 387 5.34 -2.59 -0.27
C PRO A 387 4.92 -1.73 0.93
N ASP A 388 5.79 -1.61 1.95
CA ASP A 388 5.46 -1.02 3.25
C ASP A 388 5.94 0.43 3.42
N SER A 389 6.45 1.06 2.36
CA SER A 389 7.05 2.41 2.45
C SER A 389 8.14 2.52 3.52
N ALA A 390 8.83 1.40 3.80
CA ALA A 390 9.83 1.32 4.85
C ALA A 390 11.20 1.90 4.43
N ILE A 391 11.34 2.37 3.19
CA ILE A 391 12.57 2.97 2.67
C ILE A 391 12.33 4.47 2.46
N GLY A 392 13.00 5.29 3.26
CA GLY A 392 13.00 6.74 3.14
C GLY A 392 14.12 7.16 2.20
N ALA A 393 13.77 7.47 0.95
CA ALA A 393 14.70 7.99 -0.04
C ALA A 393 14.43 9.48 -0.28
N THR A 394 15.48 10.29 -0.42
CA THR A 394 15.35 11.69 -0.84
C THR A 394 16.60 12.16 -1.56
N SER A 395 16.43 13.00 -2.58
CA SER A 395 17.52 13.66 -3.30
C SER A 395 17.58 15.13 -2.90
N LEU A 396 18.77 15.60 -2.54
CA LEU A 396 18.97 16.99 -2.10
C LEU A 396 20.38 17.49 -2.42
N THR A 397 20.49 18.78 -2.68
CA THR A 397 21.79 19.45 -2.84
C THR A 397 22.57 19.52 -1.53
N PRO A 398 23.91 19.65 -1.55
CA PRO A 398 24.70 19.89 -0.35
C PRO A 398 24.22 21.11 0.46
N SER A 399 23.72 22.17 -0.19
CA SER A 399 23.16 23.35 0.50
C SER A 399 21.92 22.99 1.30
N GLN A 400 21.00 22.24 0.70
CA GLN A 400 19.78 21.80 1.37
C GLN A 400 20.07 20.89 2.58
N LEU A 401 21.11 20.04 2.50
CA LEU A 401 21.53 19.20 3.63
C LEU A 401 22.01 20.05 4.81
N LEU A 402 22.87 21.03 4.55
CA LEU A 402 23.38 21.95 5.58
C LEU A 402 22.24 22.80 6.18
N GLU A 403 21.35 23.33 5.34
CA GLU A 403 20.20 24.12 5.78
C GLU A 403 19.22 23.30 6.63
N ALA A 404 18.97 22.03 6.27
CA ALA A 404 18.14 21.14 7.04
C ALA A 404 18.71 20.92 8.45
N GLY A 405 20.01 20.60 8.56
CA GLY A 405 20.66 20.45 9.86
C GLY A 405 20.69 21.73 10.69
N MET A 406 20.76 22.90 10.05
CA MET A 406 20.67 24.20 10.74
C MET A 406 19.25 24.50 11.26
N LYS A 407 18.20 24.13 10.51
CA LYS A 407 16.80 24.29 10.94
C LYS A 407 16.46 23.50 12.21
N MET A 408 17.20 22.43 12.49
CA MET A 408 17.08 21.66 13.73
C MET A 408 17.62 22.42 14.97
N GLY A 409 18.32 23.56 14.77
CA GLY A 409 18.72 24.50 15.81
C GLY A 409 20.20 24.41 16.23
N GLY A 410 20.73 25.48 16.85
CA GLY A 410 22.05 25.49 17.49
C GLY A 410 23.28 25.69 16.58
N ALA A 411 23.10 25.87 15.27
CA ALA A 411 24.19 26.00 14.30
C ALA A 411 24.21 27.34 13.52
N ASP A 412 23.54 28.38 14.01
CA ASP A 412 23.39 29.68 13.31
C ASP A 412 24.73 30.36 12.95
N ALA A 413 25.79 30.12 13.71
CA ALA A 413 27.12 30.68 13.44
C ALA A 413 27.72 30.21 12.10
N LEU A 414 27.19 29.14 11.50
CA LEU A 414 27.61 28.67 10.17
C LEU A 414 26.99 29.43 9.01
N ARG A 415 25.95 30.24 9.23
CA ARG A 415 25.23 30.96 8.15
C ARG A 415 26.16 31.74 7.20
N PRO A 416 27.21 32.44 7.67
CA PRO A 416 28.15 33.16 6.78
C PRO A 416 29.04 32.23 5.92
N HIS A 417 29.18 30.96 6.29
CA HIS A 417 30.06 29.99 5.65
C HIS A 417 29.32 28.95 4.79
N LEU A 418 27.99 28.90 4.87
CA LEU A 418 27.17 27.86 4.26
C LEU A 418 27.40 27.71 2.74
N SER A 419 27.43 28.82 2.00
CA SER A 419 27.66 28.78 0.54
C SER A 419 29.04 28.26 0.16
N LYS A 420 30.08 28.59 0.95
CA LYS A 420 31.45 28.12 0.72
C LYS A 420 31.58 26.65 1.09
N LEU A 421 31.01 26.25 2.23
CA LEU A 421 31.01 24.86 2.67
C LEU A 421 30.24 23.98 1.67
N SER A 422 29.06 24.40 1.22
CA SER A 422 28.30 23.71 0.18
C SER A 422 29.12 23.54 -1.10
N LYS A 423 29.87 24.56 -1.50
CA LYS A 423 30.75 24.48 -2.68
C LYS A 423 31.87 23.46 -2.47
N VAL A 424 32.50 23.41 -1.30
CA VAL A 424 33.52 22.39 -1.00
C VAL A 424 32.90 20.99 -1.00
N LEU A 425 31.73 20.81 -0.39
CA LEU A 425 31.02 19.53 -0.39
C LEU A 425 30.69 19.05 -1.81
N SER A 426 30.33 19.94 -2.74
CA SER A 426 30.10 19.56 -4.14
C SER A 426 31.35 19.02 -4.87
N THR A 427 32.55 19.24 -4.31
CA THR A 427 33.80 18.70 -4.86
C THR A 427 34.21 17.36 -4.25
N LEU A 428 33.59 16.97 -3.14
CA LEU A 428 33.79 15.65 -2.56
C LEU A 428 32.93 14.66 -3.36
N THR A 429 33.52 13.52 -3.75
CA THR A 429 32.83 12.49 -4.54
C THR A 429 32.73 11.16 -3.80
N GLU A 430 33.19 11.11 -2.55
CA GLU A 430 33.14 9.91 -1.73
C GLU A 430 31.77 9.83 -1.03
N SER A 431 31.04 8.73 -1.23
CA SER A 431 29.82 8.44 -0.48
C SER A 431 30.15 8.04 0.96
N GLY A 432 29.26 8.33 1.90
CA GLY A 432 29.48 7.99 3.30
C GLY A 432 28.50 8.67 4.27
N PRO A 433 28.79 8.62 5.57
CA PRO A 433 28.02 9.32 6.59
C PRO A 433 28.10 10.84 6.45
N SER A 434 26.97 11.53 6.61
CA SER A 434 26.87 12.98 6.44
C SER A 434 27.74 13.78 7.42
N ASP A 435 27.82 13.33 8.67
CA ASP A 435 28.66 13.94 9.71
C ASP A 435 30.14 13.92 9.32
N GLN A 436 30.63 12.80 8.80
CA GLN A 436 32.01 12.66 8.32
C GLN A 436 32.28 13.54 7.10
N LEU A 437 31.37 13.55 6.13
CA LEU A 437 31.50 14.38 4.93
C LEU A 437 31.51 15.88 5.25
N ILE A 438 30.65 16.32 6.17
CA ILE A 438 30.60 17.71 6.63
C ILE A 438 31.90 18.08 7.35
N GLN A 439 32.44 17.21 8.21
CA GLN A 439 33.71 17.44 8.91
C GLN A 439 34.89 17.52 7.93
N GLN A 440 34.94 16.63 6.93
CA GLN A 440 35.96 16.65 5.89
C GLN A 440 35.87 17.95 5.08
N GLY A 441 34.67 18.30 4.60
CA GLY A 441 34.44 19.54 3.84
C GLY A 441 34.79 20.79 4.66
N TRP A 442 34.49 20.79 5.96
CA TRP A 442 34.87 21.88 6.86
C TRP A 442 36.40 21.99 7.03
N THR A 443 37.08 20.85 7.23
CA THR A 443 38.54 20.80 7.33
C THR A 443 39.19 21.37 6.06
N THR A 444 38.75 20.93 4.89
CA THR A 444 39.22 21.45 3.60
C THR A 444 38.92 22.94 3.43
N LEU A 445 37.75 23.42 3.85
CA LEU A 445 37.42 24.85 3.80
C LEU A 445 38.35 25.69 4.68
N MET A 446 38.68 25.20 5.88
CA MET A 446 39.60 25.90 6.81
C MET A 446 41.05 25.90 6.32
N GLU A 447 41.46 24.90 5.55
CA GLU A 447 42.76 24.89 4.85
C GLU A 447 42.81 25.92 3.72
N GLN A 448 41.72 26.07 2.97
CA GLN A 448 41.62 27.02 1.85
C GLN A 448 41.44 28.48 2.31
N ALA A 449 40.72 28.70 3.41
CA ALA A 449 40.36 30.03 3.91
C ALA A 449 40.33 30.07 5.46
N PRO A 450 41.49 30.17 6.13
CA PRO A 450 41.59 30.14 7.58
C PRO A 450 40.91 31.34 8.24
N LEU A 451 40.33 31.11 9.42
CA LEU A 451 39.66 32.12 10.25
C LEU A 451 40.53 32.50 11.45
N ALA A 452 40.27 33.69 12.02
CA ALA A 452 40.82 34.08 13.31
C ALA A 452 40.33 33.13 14.42
N GLU A 453 41.19 32.85 15.40
CA GLU A 453 41.04 31.79 16.39
C GLU A 453 39.68 31.79 17.12
N GLU A 454 39.21 32.96 17.56
CA GLU A 454 37.92 33.13 18.25
C GLU A 454 36.71 32.81 17.34
N ARG A 455 36.75 33.24 16.07
CA ARG A 455 35.70 32.94 15.10
C ARG A 455 35.73 31.48 14.65
N ARG A 456 36.93 30.89 14.59
CA ARG A 456 37.13 29.47 14.26
C ARG A 456 36.51 28.58 15.33
N ALA A 457 36.78 28.84 16.61
CA ALA A 457 36.21 28.05 17.71
C ALA A 457 34.66 28.04 17.70
N THR A 458 34.04 29.20 17.46
CA THR A 458 32.58 29.33 17.36
C THR A 458 32.01 28.56 16.15
N ALA A 459 32.71 28.60 15.01
CA ALA A 459 32.30 27.88 13.81
C ALA A 459 32.49 26.35 13.95
N ASP A 460 33.58 25.90 14.58
CA ASP A 460 33.85 24.49 14.87
C ASP A 460 32.76 23.89 15.77
N GLU A 461 32.32 24.62 16.80
CA GLU A 461 31.20 24.21 17.67
C GLU A 461 29.88 24.12 16.89
N ALA A 462 29.63 25.07 15.99
CA ALA A 462 28.46 25.04 15.13
C ALA A 462 28.50 23.86 14.14
N VAL A 463 29.67 23.48 13.60
CA VAL A 463 29.83 22.26 12.78
C VAL A 463 29.59 21.01 13.60
N ALA A 464 30.12 20.93 14.81
CA ALA A 464 29.88 19.81 15.71
C ALA A 464 28.38 19.67 16.03
N THR A 465 27.69 20.79 16.27
CA THR A 465 26.23 20.81 16.49
C THR A 465 25.46 20.38 15.25
N LEU A 466 25.85 20.87 14.07
CA LEU A 466 25.26 20.47 12.79
C LEU A 466 25.41 18.95 12.54
N CYS A 467 26.61 18.41 12.77
CA CYS A 467 26.89 16.98 12.65
C CYS A 467 26.08 16.16 13.66
N LYS A 468 25.91 16.66 14.88
CA LYS A 468 25.07 16.02 15.91
C LYS A 468 23.59 16.01 15.51
N ASN A 469 23.08 17.09 14.93
CA ASN A 469 21.69 17.21 14.49
C ASN A 469 21.38 16.24 13.34
N LEU A 470 22.23 16.21 12.31
CA LEU A 470 22.07 15.32 11.16
C LEU A 470 22.41 13.87 11.49
N GLY A 471 23.31 13.65 12.46
CA GLY A 471 23.84 12.33 12.78
C GLY A 471 24.61 11.71 11.61
N SER A 472 24.82 10.40 11.70
CA SER A 472 25.48 9.59 10.67
C SER A 472 24.48 9.13 9.60
N LEU A 473 23.84 10.11 8.92
CA LEU A 473 22.91 9.85 7.81
C LEU A 473 23.72 9.36 6.59
N PRO A 474 23.39 8.19 6.01
CA PRO A 474 24.12 7.69 4.84
C PRO A 474 23.72 8.46 3.58
N VAL A 475 24.71 9.07 2.91
CA VAL A 475 24.50 9.82 1.67
C VAL A 475 25.39 9.27 0.54
N ALA A 476 24.79 9.11 -0.63
CA ALA A 476 25.41 8.52 -1.81
C ALA A 476 25.57 9.54 -2.94
N HIS A 477 26.78 9.58 -3.53
CA HIS A 477 27.06 10.25 -4.79
C HIS A 477 26.79 9.26 -5.92
N THR A 478 25.59 9.33 -6.50
CA THR A 478 25.17 8.38 -7.53
C THR A 478 25.41 8.95 -8.93
N GLN A 479 25.58 8.07 -9.91
CA GLN A 479 25.71 8.48 -11.31
C GLN A 479 24.53 9.34 -11.79
N PRO A 480 23.25 8.95 -11.57
CA PRO A 480 22.13 9.70 -12.10
C PRO A 480 21.87 11.03 -11.39
N LEU A 481 22.00 11.10 -10.06
CA LEU A 481 21.60 12.26 -9.26
C LEU A 481 22.77 13.22 -8.96
N PHE A 482 24.00 12.72 -8.89
CA PHE A 482 25.16 13.57 -8.60
C PHE A 482 25.96 13.87 -9.87
N HIS A 483 26.65 12.86 -10.41
CA HIS A 483 27.67 13.07 -11.43
C HIS A 483 27.13 13.64 -12.74
N GLN A 484 25.98 13.16 -13.21
CA GLN A 484 25.38 13.66 -14.45
C GLN A 484 24.80 15.07 -14.29
N LEU A 485 24.23 15.41 -13.14
CA LEU A 485 23.75 16.78 -12.89
C LEU A 485 24.92 17.76 -12.78
N GLU A 486 25.97 17.37 -12.07
CA GLU A 486 27.20 18.16 -11.93
C GLU A 486 27.89 18.39 -13.29
N ALA A 487 27.89 17.37 -14.16
CA ALA A 487 28.42 17.48 -15.52
C ALA A 487 27.60 18.45 -16.40
N LYS A 488 26.28 18.55 -16.19
CA LYS A 488 25.43 19.53 -16.90
C LYS A 488 25.62 20.94 -16.38
N LYS A 489 25.66 21.12 -15.05
CA LYS A 489 25.77 22.42 -14.40
C LYS A 489 26.60 22.28 -13.11
N PRO A 490 27.70 23.03 -12.97
CA PRO A 490 28.49 23.00 -11.73
C PRO A 490 27.64 23.35 -10.51
N GLN A 491 27.84 22.61 -9.41
CA GLN A 491 27.09 22.66 -8.15
C GLN A 491 25.60 22.25 -8.26
N ALA A 492 25.22 21.55 -9.32
CA ALA A 492 23.88 20.98 -9.47
C ALA A 492 23.80 19.51 -9.03
N GLY A 493 24.93 18.86 -8.70
CA GLY A 493 24.93 17.51 -8.16
C GLY A 493 24.12 17.39 -6.88
N GLU A 494 23.23 16.40 -6.83
CA GLU A 494 22.41 16.08 -5.67
C GLU A 494 22.86 14.77 -4.99
N LEU A 495 22.82 14.78 -3.67
CA LEU A 495 23.12 13.64 -2.81
C LEU A 495 21.85 12.81 -2.62
N LEU A 496 21.96 11.49 -2.71
CA LEU A 496 20.88 10.58 -2.36
C LEU A 496 21.03 10.13 -0.90
N ALA A 497 20.08 10.49 -0.05
CA ALA A 497 19.95 9.91 1.28
C ALA A 497 18.94 8.77 1.26
N LEU A 498 19.31 7.61 1.81
CA LEU A 498 18.44 6.43 1.90
C LEU A 498 18.51 5.81 3.29
N VAL A 499 17.36 5.71 3.95
CA VAL A 499 17.23 5.17 5.32
C VAL A 499 16.14 4.11 5.39
N ILE A 500 16.21 3.24 6.40
CA ILE A 500 15.22 2.19 6.65
C ILE A 500 14.40 2.55 7.89
N ASN A 501 13.07 2.52 7.79
CA ASN A 501 12.16 2.62 8.91
C ASN A 501 12.01 1.25 9.58
N PRO A 502 12.57 1.03 10.78
CA PRO A 502 12.45 -0.25 11.47
C PRO A 502 11.01 -0.55 11.91
N ASP A 503 10.18 0.47 12.16
CA ASP A 503 8.79 0.27 12.61
C ASP A 503 7.90 -0.30 11.49
N SER A 504 8.23 0.00 10.23
CA SER A 504 7.44 -0.39 9.05
C SER A 504 8.03 -1.56 8.28
N CYS A 505 9.34 -1.81 8.37
CA CYS A 505 10.01 -2.86 7.60
C CYS A 505 9.60 -4.26 8.10
N LYS A 506 9.09 -5.09 7.19
CA LYS A 506 8.71 -6.49 7.44
C LYS A 506 9.77 -7.51 7.05
N GLY A 507 10.97 -7.04 6.64
CA GLY A 507 12.09 -7.91 6.28
C GLY A 507 11.86 -8.77 5.04
N CYS A 508 10.94 -8.40 4.14
CA CYS A 508 10.50 -9.25 3.01
C CYS A 508 11.57 -9.60 1.96
N GLY A 509 12.70 -8.90 1.93
CA GLY A 509 13.83 -9.19 1.04
C GLY A 509 13.74 -8.64 -0.39
N ILE A 510 12.59 -8.14 -0.85
CA ILE A 510 12.42 -7.60 -2.22
C ILE A 510 13.51 -6.56 -2.55
N CYS A 511 13.72 -5.57 -1.67
CA CYS A 511 14.68 -4.50 -1.92
C CYS A 511 16.13 -4.97 -1.96
N THR A 512 16.51 -5.99 -1.17
CA THR A 512 17.88 -6.53 -1.17
C THR A 512 18.12 -7.41 -2.38
N THR A 513 17.13 -8.21 -2.80
CA THR A 513 17.18 -9.04 -3.99
C THR A 513 17.32 -8.19 -5.25
N LEU A 514 16.55 -7.11 -5.37
CA LEU A 514 16.69 -6.16 -6.49
C LEU A 514 18.05 -5.46 -6.49
N CYS A 515 18.55 -5.02 -5.34
CA CYS A 515 19.88 -4.43 -5.25
C CYS A 515 21.00 -5.41 -5.64
N ALA A 516 20.85 -6.71 -5.36
CA ALA A 516 21.81 -7.74 -5.79
C ALA A 516 21.79 -7.93 -7.31
N ILE A 517 20.60 -8.01 -7.92
CA ILE A 517 20.44 -8.08 -9.38
C ILE A 517 21.06 -6.85 -10.06
N GLU A 518 20.81 -5.66 -9.53
CA GLU A 518 21.37 -4.42 -10.08
C GLU A 518 22.88 -4.32 -9.91
N ALA A 519 23.43 -4.81 -8.79
CA ALA A 519 24.88 -4.89 -8.59
C ALA A 519 25.53 -5.82 -9.63
N GLU A 520 24.93 -6.98 -9.89
CA GLU A 520 25.42 -7.93 -10.90
C GLU A 520 25.40 -7.32 -12.31
N LYS A 521 24.29 -6.68 -12.71
CA LYS A 521 24.18 -5.98 -14.01
C LYS A 521 25.26 -4.92 -14.20
N GLN A 522 25.73 -4.31 -13.11
CA GLN A 522 26.74 -3.26 -13.12
C GLN A 522 28.16 -3.79 -12.87
N GLY A 523 28.33 -5.09 -12.66
CA GLY A 523 29.61 -5.71 -12.32
C GLY A 523 30.16 -5.28 -10.96
N ALA A 524 29.30 -4.86 -10.02
CA ALA A 524 29.69 -4.47 -8.68
C ALA A 524 29.79 -5.70 -7.75
N GLU A 525 30.85 -5.77 -6.93
CA GLU A 525 31.09 -6.89 -6.01
C GLU A 525 30.12 -6.92 -4.82
N VAL A 526 29.59 -5.75 -4.42
CA VAL A 526 28.76 -5.60 -3.22
C VAL A 526 27.52 -4.80 -3.56
N ALA A 527 26.35 -5.38 -3.26
CA ALA A 527 25.06 -4.71 -3.38
C ALA A 527 24.91 -3.55 -2.39
N ALA A 528 24.19 -2.50 -2.79
CA ALA A 528 23.95 -1.33 -1.95
C ALA A 528 23.04 -1.62 -0.74
N LEU A 529 22.16 -2.61 -0.84
CA LEU A 529 21.36 -3.10 0.27
C LEU A 529 21.63 -4.60 0.46
N THR A 530 21.96 -5.00 1.68
CA THR A 530 22.14 -6.39 2.06
C THR A 530 21.31 -6.73 3.28
N GLN A 531 20.83 -7.97 3.37
CA GLN A 531 20.02 -8.41 4.49
C GLN A 531 20.93 -8.68 5.71
N GLN A 532 20.63 -8.07 6.86
CA GLN A 532 21.40 -8.28 8.09
C GLN A 532 20.51 -8.55 9.30
N HIS A 533 20.99 -9.36 10.24
CA HIS A 533 20.32 -9.55 11.53
C HIS A 533 20.31 -8.25 12.33
N SER A 534 19.13 -7.89 12.82
CA SER A 534 18.94 -6.68 13.62
C SER A 534 19.20 -6.96 15.10
N ASP A 535 20.23 -6.32 15.65
CA ASP A 535 20.43 -6.20 17.09
C ASP A 535 19.98 -4.82 17.61
N THR A 536 20.04 -4.61 18.92
CA THR A 536 19.63 -3.35 19.55
C THR A 536 20.45 -2.14 19.05
N SER A 537 21.72 -2.33 18.70
CA SER A 537 22.59 -1.26 18.21
C SER A 537 22.23 -0.84 16.78
N ALA A 538 21.99 -1.81 15.90
CA ALA A 538 21.53 -1.60 14.55
C ALA A 538 20.16 -0.89 14.53
N LEU A 539 19.21 -1.34 15.37
CA LEU A 539 17.90 -0.71 15.50
C LEU A 539 18.01 0.76 15.93
N ASN A 540 18.82 1.07 16.95
CA ASN A 540 19.04 2.44 17.39
C ASN A 540 19.66 3.32 16.28
N THR A 541 20.54 2.74 15.46
CA THR A 541 21.13 3.44 14.31
C THR A 541 20.04 3.78 13.28
N HIS A 542 19.19 2.83 12.91
CA HIS A 542 18.07 3.06 11.99
C HIS A 542 17.08 4.10 12.52
N TYR A 543 16.72 4.06 13.81
CA TYR A 543 15.85 5.07 14.42
C TYR A 543 16.43 6.48 14.35
N ASN A 544 17.72 6.64 14.65
CA ASN A 544 18.40 7.93 14.56
C ASN A 544 18.46 8.44 13.12
N GLN A 545 18.80 7.57 12.17
CA GLN A 545 18.82 7.91 10.74
C GLN A 545 17.44 8.30 10.21
N TRP A 546 16.39 7.58 10.60
CA TRP A 546 15.00 7.91 10.23
C TRP A 546 14.57 9.28 10.77
N ARG A 547 14.92 9.59 12.03
CA ARG A 547 14.67 10.92 12.64
C ARG A 547 15.43 12.04 11.96
N SER A 548 16.63 11.80 11.46
CA SER A 548 17.33 12.81 10.67
C SER A 548 16.67 13.00 9.31
N TRP A 549 16.27 11.90 8.67
CA TRP A 549 15.62 11.91 7.35
C TRP A 549 14.25 12.61 7.35
N GLU A 550 13.41 12.42 8.38
CA GLU A 550 12.08 13.04 8.44
C GLU A 550 12.14 14.58 8.41
N GLN A 551 13.25 15.15 8.87
CA GLN A 551 13.50 16.59 8.94
C GLN A 551 14.15 17.17 7.66
N LEU A 552 14.55 16.33 6.71
CA LEU A 552 15.06 16.79 5.41
C LEU A 552 13.94 17.37 4.54
N PRO A 553 14.24 18.30 3.62
CA PRO A 553 13.28 18.71 2.59
C PRO A 553 12.94 17.54 1.67
N ASP A 554 11.80 17.63 0.99
CA ASP A 554 11.43 16.68 -0.07
C ASP A 554 12.25 16.93 -1.35
N THR A 555 12.31 15.91 -2.20
CA THR A 555 12.97 15.99 -3.52
C THR A 555 12.28 17.01 -4.41
N SER A 556 13.06 17.83 -5.13
CA SER A 556 12.49 18.89 -5.98
C SER A 556 11.74 18.34 -7.19
N SER A 557 10.65 18.98 -7.60
CA SER A 557 9.87 18.55 -8.78
C SER A 557 10.70 18.51 -10.07
N ASN A 558 11.67 19.42 -10.23
CA ASN A 558 12.57 19.41 -11.37
C ASN A 558 13.43 18.14 -11.39
N THR A 559 13.95 17.72 -10.23
CA THR A 559 14.70 16.47 -10.08
C THR A 559 13.83 15.28 -10.44
N LEU A 560 12.57 15.22 -9.96
CA LEU A 560 11.65 14.12 -10.26
C LEU A 560 11.39 14.00 -11.77
N ILE A 561 11.17 15.12 -12.46
CA ILE A 561 10.95 15.16 -13.91
C ILE A 561 12.21 14.71 -14.67
N GLU A 562 13.38 15.26 -14.34
CA GLU A 562 14.64 14.91 -15.03
C GLU A 562 15.09 13.47 -14.75
N PHE A 563 14.84 12.95 -13.55
CA PHE A 563 15.17 11.59 -13.16
C PHE A 563 14.21 10.59 -13.83
N GLY A 564 12.91 10.88 -13.83
CA GLY A 564 11.88 10.03 -14.44
C GLY A 564 11.85 10.04 -15.97
N ALA A 565 12.41 11.07 -16.61
CA ALA A 565 12.54 11.14 -18.08
C ALA A 565 13.57 10.13 -18.65
N ARG A 566 14.30 9.44 -17.78
CA ARG A 566 15.34 8.48 -18.17
C ARG A 566 14.73 7.10 -18.37
N PRO A 567 14.90 6.47 -19.54
CA PRO A 567 14.30 5.17 -19.82
C PRO A 567 14.70 4.07 -18.82
N GLU A 568 15.91 4.13 -18.28
CA GLU A 568 16.43 3.16 -17.31
C GLU A 568 15.90 3.34 -15.88
N ILE A 569 15.23 4.47 -15.58
CA ILE A 569 14.67 4.77 -14.25
C ILE A 569 13.15 4.69 -14.28
N GLY A 570 12.53 5.35 -15.26
CA GLY A 570 11.08 5.41 -15.38
C GLY A 570 10.39 6.42 -14.45
N ALA A 571 9.19 6.83 -14.83
CA ALA A 571 8.47 7.89 -14.14
C ALA A 571 7.88 7.43 -12.79
N LEU A 572 7.55 6.15 -12.65
CA LEU A 572 7.05 5.60 -11.37
C LEU A 572 8.12 5.67 -10.28
N THR A 573 9.33 5.19 -10.59
CA THR A 573 10.46 5.17 -9.66
C THR A 573 10.83 6.57 -9.21
N ALA A 574 10.85 7.52 -10.15
CA ALA A 574 11.09 8.92 -9.83
C ALA A 574 9.97 9.51 -8.97
N THR A 575 8.70 9.23 -9.28
CA THR A 575 7.56 9.72 -8.49
C THR A 575 7.68 9.32 -7.01
N LEU A 576 8.08 8.08 -6.74
CA LEU A 576 8.25 7.54 -5.38
C LEU A 576 9.52 8.04 -4.66
N LEU A 577 10.29 8.95 -5.27
CA LEU A 577 11.35 9.70 -4.61
C LEU A 577 10.82 10.97 -3.91
N SER A 578 9.58 11.39 -4.20
CA SER A 578 8.86 12.36 -3.37
C SER A 578 8.28 11.67 -2.14
N ARG A 579 8.52 12.25 -0.96
CA ARG A 579 7.95 11.79 0.31
C ARG A 579 6.42 11.76 0.28
N TYR A 580 5.77 12.75 -0.34
CA TYR A 580 4.30 12.80 -0.42
C TYR A 580 3.73 11.59 -1.18
N ALA A 581 4.35 11.23 -2.31
CA ALA A 581 3.94 10.07 -3.10
C ALA A 581 4.35 8.75 -2.43
N ALA A 582 5.58 8.67 -1.90
CA ALA A 582 6.09 7.48 -1.23
C ALA A 582 5.30 7.10 0.02
N MET A 583 4.78 8.10 0.74
CA MET A 583 3.99 7.93 1.98
C MET A 583 2.48 8.03 1.75
N ALA A 584 2.01 7.96 0.50
CA ALA A 584 0.58 7.85 0.19
C ALA A 584 -0.06 6.62 0.86
N VAL A 585 0.74 5.58 1.10
CA VAL A 585 0.44 4.45 1.99
C VAL A 585 1.56 4.36 3.01
N ALA A 586 1.24 4.57 4.29
CA ALA A 586 2.18 4.38 5.39
C ALA A 586 2.34 2.89 5.73
N GLY A 587 3.47 2.52 6.36
CA GLY A 587 3.65 1.20 6.94
C GLY A 587 2.97 1.06 8.31
N GLY A 588 3.17 -0.10 8.97
CA GLY A 588 2.61 -0.40 10.29
C GLY A 588 1.29 -1.19 10.29
N ASP A 589 0.72 -1.47 9.11
CA ASP A 589 -0.41 -2.36 8.94
C ASP A 589 -0.01 -3.85 8.86
N HIS A 590 -1.01 -4.71 8.87
CA HIS A 590 -0.85 -6.16 8.94
C HIS A 590 -0.86 -6.87 7.58
N ALA A 591 -0.55 -6.18 6.47
CA ALA A 591 -0.33 -6.89 5.20
C ALA A 591 0.84 -7.89 5.34
N GLU A 592 0.81 -8.98 4.57
CA GLU A 592 1.90 -9.94 4.56
C GLU A 592 3.24 -9.32 4.07
N PRO A 593 4.41 -9.83 4.54
CA PRO A 593 5.70 -9.42 4.01
C PRO A 593 5.79 -9.69 2.52
N GLY A 594 6.11 -8.67 1.72
CA GLY A 594 6.21 -8.81 0.27
C GLY A 594 4.86 -8.79 -0.45
N SER A 595 3.76 -8.38 0.20
CA SER A 595 2.43 -8.32 -0.41
C SER A 595 2.41 -7.61 -1.77
N GLY A 596 2.07 -8.35 -2.83
CA GLY A 596 1.87 -7.79 -4.16
C GLY A 596 0.69 -6.82 -4.22
N GLU A 597 -0.42 -7.13 -3.54
CA GLU A 597 -1.61 -6.28 -3.46
C GLU A 597 -1.26 -4.90 -2.90
N LYS A 598 -0.54 -4.86 -1.78
CA LYS A 598 -0.13 -3.60 -1.16
C LYS A 598 0.86 -2.83 -2.02
N LEU A 599 1.78 -3.52 -2.69
CA LEU A 599 2.71 -2.88 -3.61
C LEU A 599 1.98 -2.20 -4.78
N VAL A 600 0.96 -2.85 -5.36
CA VAL A 600 0.09 -2.24 -6.38
C VAL A 600 -0.57 -0.97 -5.83
N VAL A 601 -1.25 -1.06 -4.67
CA VAL A 601 -1.95 0.09 -4.10
C VAL A 601 -0.96 1.23 -3.85
N ARG A 602 0.22 0.97 -3.27
CA ARG A 602 1.24 1.99 -3.02
C ARG A 602 1.70 2.68 -4.32
N GLN A 603 1.99 1.92 -5.37
CA GLN A 603 2.41 2.47 -6.66
C GLN A 603 1.31 3.33 -7.31
N LEU A 604 0.07 2.83 -7.32
CA LEU A 604 -1.08 3.55 -7.87
C LEU A 604 -1.38 4.84 -7.11
N LEU A 605 -1.34 4.80 -5.78
CA LEU A 605 -1.61 5.99 -4.96
C LEU A 605 -0.46 6.99 -5.04
N GLY A 606 0.79 6.53 -5.17
CA GLY A 606 1.93 7.40 -5.47
C GLY A 606 1.77 8.16 -6.79
N ILE A 607 1.35 7.46 -7.87
CA ILE A 607 1.03 8.09 -9.17
C ILE A 607 -0.13 9.08 -9.04
N THR A 608 -1.19 8.68 -8.35
CA THR A 608 -2.40 9.49 -8.15
C THR A 608 -2.06 10.78 -7.41
N GLU A 609 -1.32 10.66 -6.31
CA GLU A 609 -0.87 11.77 -5.48
C GLU A 609 -0.03 12.77 -6.28
N TYR A 610 1.00 12.28 -6.98
CA TYR A 610 1.90 13.11 -7.79
C TYR A 610 1.17 13.87 -8.89
N ARG A 611 0.17 13.24 -9.51
CA ARG A 611 -0.66 13.88 -10.54
C ARG A 611 -1.58 14.95 -9.96
N GLN A 612 -2.22 14.66 -8.82
CA GLN A 612 -3.26 15.54 -8.26
C GLN A 612 -2.68 16.77 -7.55
N GLN A 613 -1.47 16.67 -7.00
CA GLN A 613 -0.81 17.77 -6.31
C GLN A 613 -0.72 19.08 -7.12
N PRO A 614 -0.24 19.10 -8.38
CA PRO A 614 -0.18 20.34 -9.17
C PRO A 614 -1.57 20.91 -9.49
N LEU A 615 -2.59 20.06 -9.70
CA LEU A 615 -3.96 20.50 -9.99
C LEU A 615 -4.57 21.24 -8.80
N VAL A 616 -4.39 20.70 -7.58
CA VAL A 616 -4.83 21.36 -6.35
C VAL A 616 -4.06 22.67 -6.12
N GLN A 617 -2.75 22.70 -6.38
CA GLN A 617 -1.96 23.93 -6.25
C GLN A 617 -2.41 25.01 -7.24
N GLN A 618 -2.73 24.65 -8.48
CA GLN A 618 -3.28 25.57 -9.47
C GLN A 618 -4.62 26.15 -9.02
N GLN A 619 -5.53 25.30 -8.52
CA GLN A 619 -6.82 25.74 -7.99
C GLN A 619 -6.66 26.68 -6.78
N LEU A 620 -5.74 26.37 -5.86
CA LEU A 620 -5.43 27.23 -4.71
C LEU A 620 -4.90 28.61 -5.15
N GLN A 621 -4.00 28.65 -6.13
CA GLN A 621 -3.47 29.90 -6.69
C GLN A 621 -4.55 30.74 -7.37
N GLU A 622 -5.48 30.07 -8.07
CA GLU A 622 -6.63 30.73 -8.69
C GLU A 622 -7.55 31.35 -7.64
N LEU A 623 -7.91 30.60 -6.59
CA LEU A 623 -8.73 31.10 -5.48
C LEU A 623 -8.04 32.26 -4.75
N GLU A 624 -6.73 32.18 -4.49
CA GLU A 624 -5.96 33.25 -3.87
C GLU A 624 -5.97 34.52 -4.73
N THR A 625 -5.81 34.36 -6.05
CA THR A 625 -5.83 35.48 -7.00
C THR A 625 -7.21 36.14 -7.04
N LEU A 626 -8.28 35.34 -7.10
CA LEU A 626 -9.66 35.83 -7.08
C LEU A 626 -9.98 36.55 -5.77
N TYR A 627 -9.56 36.00 -4.62
CA TYR A 627 -9.75 36.65 -3.33
C TYR A 627 -9.07 38.03 -3.29
N LYS A 628 -7.80 38.12 -3.74
CA LYS A 628 -7.09 39.41 -3.81
C LYS A 628 -7.81 40.42 -4.71
N GLN A 629 -8.30 39.99 -5.87
CA GLN A 629 -9.04 40.85 -6.80
C GLN A 629 -10.39 41.30 -6.22
N LEU A 630 -11.12 40.42 -5.54
CA LEU A 630 -12.37 40.76 -4.86
C LEU A 630 -12.13 41.75 -3.73
N MET A 631 -11.09 41.56 -2.91
CA MET A 631 -10.73 42.49 -1.84
C MET A 631 -10.33 43.87 -2.37
N GLU A 632 -9.64 43.93 -3.51
CA GLU A 632 -9.33 45.21 -4.15
C GLU A 632 -10.60 45.88 -4.69
N GLY A 633 -11.50 45.16 -5.34
CA GLY A 633 -12.78 45.72 -5.78
C GLY A 633 -13.68 46.19 -4.62
N ILE A 634 -13.67 45.49 -3.47
CA ILE A 634 -14.34 45.97 -2.25
C ILE A 634 -13.74 47.32 -1.79
N ARG A 635 -12.42 47.46 -1.80
CA ARG A 635 -11.74 48.72 -1.46
C ARG A 635 -12.07 49.82 -2.45
N GLU A 636 -12.10 49.52 -3.75
CA GLU A 636 -12.47 50.49 -4.79
C GLU A 636 -13.92 50.97 -4.63
N GLN A 637 -14.87 50.07 -4.36
CA GLN A 637 -16.28 50.43 -4.09
C GLN A 637 -16.42 51.32 -2.85
N LEU A 638 -15.70 50.99 -1.77
CA LEU A 638 -15.66 51.82 -0.55
C LEU A 638 -14.93 53.16 -0.77
N ALA A 639 -13.92 53.20 -1.63
CA ALA A 639 -13.19 54.41 -1.97
C ALA A 639 -14.01 55.34 -2.87
N ALA A 640 -14.71 54.80 -3.87
CA ALA A 640 -15.64 55.56 -4.72
C ALA A 640 -16.76 56.20 -3.91
N ALA A 641 -17.26 55.49 -2.89
CA ALA A 641 -18.21 56.05 -1.92
C ALA A 641 -17.66 57.20 -1.07
N SER A 642 -16.35 57.29 -0.94
CA SER A 642 -15.66 58.28 -0.11
C SER A 642 -15.26 59.54 -0.88
N HIS A 643 -15.84 59.79 -2.05
CA HIS A 643 -15.65 61.04 -2.81
C HIS A 643 -15.99 62.26 -1.92
N ILE A 644 -14.95 62.77 -1.26
CA ILE A 644 -14.94 64.07 -0.60
C ILE A 644 -14.50 65.05 -1.67
N ASP A 645 -15.46 65.58 -2.43
CA ASP A 645 -15.18 66.58 -3.47
C ASP A 645 -14.78 67.95 -2.87
N ASP A 646 -14.91 68.11 -1.55
CA ASP A 646 -14.52 69.32 -0.81
C ASP A 646 -13.29 69.08 0.09
N LEU A 647 -12.10 69.09 -0.53
CA LEU A 647 -10.80 69.03 0.16
C LEU A 647 -10.59 70.21 1.13
N ALA A 648 -11.32 71.33 0.97
CA ALA A 648 -11.23 72.47 1.86
C ALA A 648 -12.00 72.23 3.17
N ALA A 649 -13.20 71.63 3.11
CA ALA A 649 -13.97 71.22 4.29
C ALA A 649 -13.25 70.14 5.13
N LEU A 650 -12.50 69.23 4.49
CA LEU A 650 -11.75 68.18 5.17
C LEU A 650 -10.49 68.72 5.87
N ALA A 651 -9.82 69.72 5.28
CA ALA A 651 -8.73 70.43 5.91
C ALA A 651 -9.19 71.24 7.14
N GLU A 652 -10.34 71.92 7.04
CA GLU A 652 -10.93 72.70 8.14
C GLU A 652 -11.37 71.79 9.31
N GLY A 653 -11.88 70.58 9.02
CA GLY A 653 -12.18 69.56 10.02
C GLY A 653 -10.97 68.94 10.71
N LEU A 654 -9.80 68.93 10.05
CA LEU A 654 -8.52 68.44 10.59
C LEU A 654 -7.79 69.50 11.43
N ASP A 655 -7.94 70.79 11.13
CA ASP A 655 -7.35 71.89 11.90
C ASP A 655 -7.98 72.05 13.31
N ASP A 656 -9.18 71.51 13.51
CA ASP A 656 -9.93 71.55 14.78
C ASP A 656 -9.55 70.39 15.75
N LEU A 657 -8.52 69.59 15.46
CA LEU A 657 -8.21 68.34 16.18
C LEU A 657 -6.87 68.41 16.94
N SER A 658 -6.95 68.45 18.27
CA SER A 658 -5.82 68.51 19.20
C SER A 658 -5.16 67.15 19.53
N ASN A 659 -5.61 66.04 18.92
CA ASN A 659 -5.14 64.68 19.23
C ASN A 659 -4.55 63.95 18.01
N ARG A 660 -3.38 63.30 18.20
CA ARG A 660 -2.57 62.67 17.15
C ARG A 660 -3.08 61.31 16.62
N ASN A 661 -4.05 60.69 17.27
CA ASN A 661 -4.62 59.41 16.85
C ASN A 661 -6.13 59.57 16.62
N LEU A 662 -6.53 59.59 15.34
CA LEU A 662 -7.93 59.66 14.92
C LEU A 662 -8.42 58.28 14.46
N THR A 663 -9.63 57.93 14.87
CA THR A 663 -10.35 56.75 14.38
C THR A 663 -11.24 57.12 13.18
N LEU A 664 -11.45 56.19 12.25
CA LEU A 664 -12.29 56.38 11.05
C LEU A 664 -13.74 56.79 11.39
N SER A 665 -14.29 56.30 12.50
CA SER A 665 -15.62 56.66 13.01
C SER A 665 -15.76 58.15 13.33
N THR A 666 -14.77 58.73 14.03
CA THR A 666 -14.73 60.16 14.38
C THR A 666 -14.56 61.08 13.16
N LEU A 667 -13.89 60.59 12.10
CA LEU A 667 -13.72 61.36 10.86
C LEU A 667 -15.00 61.34 10.01
N ALA A 668 -15.71 60.20 9.98
CA ALA A 668 -16.98 60.04 9.28
C ALA A 668 -18.12 60.86 9.93
N GLU A 669 -18.18 60.97 11.25
CA GLU A 669 -19.18 61.80 11.96
C GLU A 669 -19.03 63.30 11.65
N LYS A 670 -17.79 63.80 11.46
CA LYS A 670 -17.54 65.22 11.14
C LYS A 670 -17.69 65.58 9.66
N THR A 671 -17.77 64.59 8.76
CA THR A 671 -17.90 64.78 7.30
C THR A 671 -19.31 64.48 6.76
N ALA A 672 -20.27 64.17 7.63
CA ALA A 672 -21.64 63.74 7.33
C ALA A 672 -22.56 64.77 6.60
N GLY A 673 -22.02 65.90 6.13
CA GLY A 673 -22.75 66.95 5.41
C GLY A 673 -22.39 67.07 3.92
N ILE A 674 -21.52 66.21 3.39
CA ILE A 674 -21.05 66.23 1.99
C ILE A 674 -21.95 65.28 1.18
N GLU A 675 -22.56 65.75 0.10
CA GLU A 675 -23.32 64.90 -0.83
C GLU A 675 -22.35 63.89 -1.47
N SER A 676 -22.33 62.65 -0.96
CA SER A 676 -21.64 61.54 -1.61
C SER A 676 -22.60 60.79 -2.53
N GLU A 677 -22.11 60.27 -3.64
CA GLU A 677 -22.83 59.20 -4.34
C GLU A 677 -23.06 58.04 -3.36
N GLY A 678 -24.30 57.55 -3.26
CA GLY A 678 -24.67 56.51 -2.31
C GLY A 678 -24.07 55.16 -2.67
N ILE A 679 -23.56 54.43 -1.69
CA ILE A 679 -23.08 53.04 -1.87
C ILE A 679 -24.24 52.13 -2.21
N ASP A 680 -24.12 51.32 -3.27
CA ASP A 680 -24.99 50.16 -3.44
C ASP A 680 -24.62 49.10 -2.41
N ALA A 681 -25.29 49.16 -1.25
CA ALA A 681 -25.07 48.24 -0.14
C ALA A 681 -25.36 46.78 -0.52
N TYR A 682 -26.25 46.52 -1.47
CA TYR A 682 -26.54 45.16 -1.93
C TYR A 682 -25.42 44.63 -2.82
N ALA A 683 -24.89 45.45 -3.72
CA ALA A 683 -23.72 45.10 -4.51
C ALA A 683 -22.52 44.85 -3.59
N LEU A 684 -22.17 45.79 -2.71
CA LEU A 684 -21.03 45.63 -1.79
C LEU A 684 -21.15 44.38 -0.90
N LYS A 685 -22.36 44.08 -0.42
CA LYS A 685 -22.64 42.85 0.33
C LYS A 685 -22.37 41.59 -0.52
N GLU A 686 -22.78 41.56 -1.78
CA GLU A 686 -22.51 40.45 -2.71
C GLU A 686 -20.98 40.24 -2.91
N TRP A 687 -20.20 41.33 -3.02
CA TRP A 687 -18.74 41.24 -3.09
C TRP A 687 -18.12 40.63 -1.82
N ILE A 688 -18.56 41.09 -0.64
CA ILE A 688 -18.07 40.60 0.65
C ILE A 688 -18.41 39.12 0.85
N GLU A 689 -19.69 38.73 0.64
CA GLU A 689 -20.13 37.34 0.78
C GLU A 689 -19.36 36.40 -0.15
N LEU A 690 -19.06 36.84 -1.38
CA LEU A 690 -18.28 36.06 -2.32
C LEU A 690 -16.80 35.98 -1.95
N ALA A 691 -16.20 37.06 -1.45
CA ALA A 691 -14.83 37.06 -0.96
C ALA A 691 -14.67 36.13 0.25
N GLU A 692 -15.61 36.17 1.19
CA GLU A 692 -15.65 35.26 2.34
C GLU A 692 -15.79 33.80 1.91
N ALA A 693 -16.69 33.50 0.96
CA ALA A 693 -16.88 32.15 0.43
C ALA A 693 -15.62 31.61 -0.27
N ILE A 694 -14.95 32.44 -1.10
CA ILE A 694 -13.69 32.05 -1.76
C ILE A 694 -12.58 31.80 -0.74
N ASN A 695 -12.44 32.66 0.27
CA ASN A 695 -11.43 32.49 1.31
C ASN A 695 -11.70 31.23 2.16
N GLN A 696 -12.96 30.96 2.51
CA GLN A 696 -13.34 29.74 3.22
C GLN A 696 -13.02 28.49 2.40
N GLU A 697 -13.33 28.49 1.10
CA GLU A 697 -13.03 27.37 0.22
C GLU A 697 -11.52 27.15 0.05
N GLN A 698 -10.74 28.23 -0.07
CA GLN A 698 -9.28 28.18 -0.09
C GLN A 698 -8.72 27.54 1.20
N GLN A 699 -9.22 27.95 2.38
CA GLN A 699 -8.79 27.39 3.66
C GLN A 699 -9.14 25.90 3.79
N GLN A 700 -10.33 25.51 3.34
CA GLN A 700 -10.77 24.12 3.32
C GLN A 700 -9.91 23.24 2.42
N ILE A 701 -9.51 23.74 1.24
CA ILE A 701 -8.62 23.01 0.32
C ILE A 701 -7.19 22.93 0.88
N ALA A 702 -6.65 24.03 1.42
CA ALA A 702 -5.26 24.10 1.84
C ALA A 702 -4.96 23.38 3.17
N ALA A 703 -5.82 23.55 4.18
CA ALA A 703 -5.57 23.05 5.53
C ALA A 703 -6.67 22.10 6.02
N GLY A 704 -7.94 22.37 5.70
CA GLY A 704 -9.08 21.63 6.26
C GLY A 704 -9.05 21.59 7.79
N ASP A 705 -9.82 20.70 8.40
CA ASP A 705 -9.93 20.62 9.85
C ASP A 705 -8.70 19.98 10.53
N GLN A 706 -7.82 19.30 9.78
CA GLN A 706 -6.70 18.51 10.32
C GLN A 706 -5.31 19.03 9.93
N SER A 707 -5.24 20.19 9.27
CA SER A 707 -4.01 20.65 8.62
C SER A 707 -3.48 19.71 7.52
N LEU A 708 -4.29 18.75 7.04
CA LEU A 708 -3.98 17.86 5.91
C LEU A 708 -4.50 18.39 4.57
N GLY A 709 -5.38 19.40 4.60
CA GLY A 709 -6.08 19.93 3.43
C GLY A 709 -7.19 19.00 2.92
N ARG A 710 -7.80 19.39 1.81
CA ARG A 710 -8.75 18.52 1.10
C ARG A 710 -8.00 17.35 0.50
N ALA A 711 -8.55 16.15 0.66
CA ALA A 711 -7.98 14.94 0.10
C ALA A 711 -7.91 15.02 -1.43
N ARG A 712 -6.77 14.60 -1.99
CA ARG A 712 -6.49 14.61 -3.43
C ARG A 712 -7.12 13.45 -4.19
N TYR A 713 -7.59 12.44 -3.47
CA TYR A 713 -8.31 11.28 -3.98
C TYR A 713 -9.07 10.63 -2.82
N SER A 714 -9.94 9.66 -3.13
CA SER A 714 -10.67 8.89 -2.13
C SER A 714 -10.68 7.40 -2.46
N LEU A 715 -10.82 6.56 -1.44
CA LEU A 715 -10.73 5.12 -1.57
C LEU A 715 -12.02 4.44 -1.10
N ALA A 716 -12.46 3.46 -1.88
CA ALA A 716 -13.51 2.53 -1.51
C ALA A 716 -12.97 1.10 -1.67
N PHE A 717 -12.91 0.32 -0.58
CA PHE A 717 -12.47 -1.07 -0.61
C PHE A 717 -13.66 -2.01 -0.50
N ALA A 718 -13.71 -3.01 -1.38
CA ALA A 718 -14.59 -4.16 -1.20
C ALA A 718 -14.04 -5.05 -0.08
N SER A 719 -14.93 -5.59 0.75
CA SER A 719 -14.59 -6.59 1.78
C SER A 719 -13.87 -7.79 1.16
N GLY A 720 -12.59 -7.98 1.48
CA GLY A 720 -11.72 -9.02 0.90
C GLY A 720 -10.31 -8.95 1.48
N THR A 721 -9.35 -9.62 0.83
CA THR A 721 -7.93 -9.70 1.24
C THR A 721 -7.32 -8.32 1.51
N ALA A 722 -7.46 -7.38 0.57
CA ALA A 722 -6.92 -6.03 0.75
C ALA A 722 -7.54 -5.26 1.93
N ALA A 723 -8.81 -5.52 2.29
CA ALA A 723 -9.48 -4.89 3.41
C ALA A 723 -8.90 -5.31 4.78
N THR A 724 -8.20 -6.47 4.85
CA THR A 724 -7.58 -7.00 6.08
C THR A 724 -6.36 -6.21 6.57
N TRP A 725 -5.82 -5.33 5.72
CA TRP A 725 -4.74 -4.41 6.09
C TRP A 725 -5.09 -2.94 5.81
N ALA A 726 -6.04 -2.67 4.92
CA ALA A 726 -6.42 -1.30 4.55
C ALA A 726 -7.22 -0.55 5.65
N GLY A 727 -7.89 -1.24 6.58
CA GLY A 727 -8.68 -0.57 7.63
C GLY A 727 -9.03 -1.46 8.81
N THR A 728 -8.08 -2.30 9.22
CA THR A 728 -8.21 -3.14 10.41
C THR A 728 -8.03 -2.29 11.64
N PHE A 729 -9.08 -2.13 12.44
CA PHE A 729 -9.02 -1.32 13.64
C PHE A 729 -7.87 -1.75 14.57
N PRO A 730 -7.06 -0.82 15.11
CA PRO A 730 -7.09 0.64 14.97
C PRO A 730 -6.18 1.20 13.87
N PHE A 731 -5.71 0.38 12.92
CA PHE A 731 -4.67 0.70 11.96
C PHE A 731 -5.24 1.12 10.59
N ASN A 732 -5.10 2.41 10.27
CA ASN A 732 -5.36 2.98 8.95
C ASN A 732 -4.05 3.51 8.33
N PRO A 733 -3.57 2.94 7.21
CA PRO A 733 -2.33 3.36 6.56
C PRO A 733 -2.46 4.57 5.63
N PHE A 734 -3.67 5.05 5.37
CA PHE A 734 -3.91 6.10 4.40
C PHE A 734 -4.01 7.47 5.06
N GLN A 735 -3.59 8.51 4.32
CA GLN A 735 -3.80 9.92 4.67
C GLN A 735 -5.09 10.51 4.09
N VAL A 736 -5.88 9.71 3.39
CA VAL A 736 -7.10 10.11 2.68
C VAL A 736 -8.33 9.38 3.23
N PRO A 737 -9.56 9.83 2.92
CA PRO A 737 -10.78 9.12 3.28
C PRO A 737 -10.83 7.73 2.65
N VAL A 738 -11.08 6.73 3.49
CA VAL A 738 -11.22 5.32 3.09
C VAL A 738 -12.55 4.80 3.59
N THR A 739 -13.30 4.16 2.71
CA THR A 739 -14.54 3.47 3.06
C THR A 739 -14.39 1.99 2.76
N ILE A 740 -14.70 1.13 3.72
CA ILE A 740 -14.73 -0.32 3.53
C ILE A 740 -16.21 -0.73 3.53
N GLY A 741 -16.64 -1.42 2.47
CA GLY A 741 -18.01 -1.89 2.33
C GLY A 741 -18.09 -3.34 1.90
N SER A 742 -19.28 -3.93 2.06
CA SER A 742 -19.52 -5.30 1.60
C SER A 742 -19.38 -5.38 0.08
N ALA A 743 -18.89 -6.51 -0.44
CA ALA A 743 -18.71 -6.68 -1.88
C ALA A 743 -20.00 -6.45 -2.69
N ALA A 744 -21.18 -6.76 -2.13
CA ALA A 744 -22.46 -6.57 -2.82
C ALA A 744 -22.91 -5.10 -2.92
N GLU A 745 -22.51 -4.26 -1.96
CA GLU A 745 -23.00 -2.87 -1.85
C GLU A 745 -21.96 -1.83 -2.27
N ILE A 746 -20.68 -2.23 -2.33
CA ILE A 746 -19.56 -1.31 -2.54
C ILE A 746 -19.68 -0.49 -3.84
N GLY A 747 -20.26 -1.07 -4.90
CA GLY A 747 -20.46 -0.35 -6.16
C GLY A 747 -21.47 0.80 -6.03
N ALA A 748 -22.58 0.58 -5.33
CA ALA A 748 -23.56 1.62 -5.05
C ALA A 748 -23.01 2.67 -4.07
N LEU A 749 -22.23 2.23 -3.08
CA LEU A 749 -21.54 3.12 -2.15
C LEU A 749 -20.54 4.04 -2.87
N ALA A 750 -19.71 3.48 -3.75
CA ALA A 750 -18.77 4.23 -4.58
C ALA A 750 -19.48 5.24 -5.49
N SER A 751 -20.61 4.86 -6.08
CA SER A 751 -21.47 5.77 -6.86
C SER A 751 -21.93 6.97 -6.05
N GLY A 752 -22.51 6.73 -4.86
CA GLY A 752 -23.00 7.81 -4.00
C GLY A 752 -21.88 8.72 -3.47
N LEU A 753 -20.72 8.14 -3.13
CA LEU A 753 -19.53 8.91 -2.74
C LEU A 753 -19.04 9.80 -3.88
N MET A 754 -18.96 9.26 -5.09
CA MET A 754 -18.55 10.01 -6.28
C MET A 754 -19.53 11.13 -6.59
N GLU A 755 -20.84 10.88 -6.56
CA GLU A 755 -21.86 11.92 -6.78
C GLU A 755 -21.74 13.08 -5.78
N GLY A 756 -21.50 12.78 -4.50
CA GLY A 756 -21.23 13.80 -3.48
C GLY A 756 -19.97 14.62 -3.78
N GLN A 757 -18.89 13.97 -4.21
CA GLN A 757 -17.65 14.64 -4.60
C GLN A 757 -17.83 15.52 -5.84
N LEU A 758 -18.56 15.04 -6.84
CA LEU A 758 -18.86 15.78 -8.06
C LEU A 758 -19.66 17.06 -7.73
N GLU A 759 -20.65 16.98 -6.84
CA GLU A 759 -21.41 18.16 -6.42
C GLU A 759 -20.55 19.14 -5.62
N GLN A 760 -19.64 18.64 -4.77
CA GLN A 760 -18.69 19.49 -4.06
C GLN A 760 -17.75 20.22 -5.01
N ALA A 761 -17.14 19.51 -5.97
CA ALA A 761 -16.26 20.10 -6.98
C ALA A 761 -17.03 21.10 -7.86
N THR A 762 -18.24 20.75 -8.29
CA THR A 762 -19.10 21.65 -9.07
C THR A 762 -19.42 22.92 -8.28
N THR A 763 -19.70 22.80 -6.97
CA THR A 763 -19.95 23.96 -6.10
C THR A 763 -18.74 24.89 -6.03
N THR A 764 -17.52 24.34 -5.91
CA THR A 764 -16.28 25.14 -5.99
C THR A 764 -16.18 25.91 -7.31
N HIS A 765 -16.47 25.26 -8.44
CA HIS A 765 -16.44 25.93 -9.75
C HIS A 765 -17.56 26.96 -9.93
N ARG A 766 -18.77 26.71 -9.40
CA ARG A 766 -19.84 27.74 -9.37
C ARG A 766 -19.37 29.01 -8.67
N LEU A 767 -18.65 28.89 -7.54
CA LEU A 767 -18.07 30.03 -6.83
C LEU A 767 -17.01 30.75 -7.68
N ILE A 768 -16.10 30.01 -8.31
CA ILE A 768 -15.06 30.56 -9.20
C ILE A 768 -15.68 31.32 -10.37
N HIS A 769 -16.66 30.74 -11.07
CA HIS A 769 -17.33 31.41 -12.19
C HIS A 769 -18.10 32.66 -11.75
N LYS A 770 -18.76 32.62 -10.59
CA LYS A 770 -19.43 33.79 -10.01
C LYS A 770 -18.44 34.92 -9.73
N ALA A 771 -17.30 34.60 -9.12
CA ALA A 771 -16.25 35.59 -8.84
C ALA A 771 -15.69 36.20 -10.13
N LYS A 772 -15.36 35.37 -11.12
CA LYS A 772 -14.90 35.82 -12.44
C LYS A 772 -15.94 36.68 -13.17
N ASN A 773 -17.23 36.36 -13.07
CA ASN A 773 -18.30 37.14 -13.69
C ASN A 773 -18.47 38.50 -12.98
N LEU A 774 -18.45 38.52 -11.65
CA LEU A 774 -18.56 39.76 -10.86
C LEU A 774 -17.42 40.72 -11.18
N LEU A 775 -16.17 40.24 -11.22
CA LEU A 775 -14.98 41.03 -11.56
C LEU A 775 -15.01 41.60 -12.99
N LYS A 776 -15.79 41.00 -13.90
CA LYS A 776 -16.00 41.48 -15.27
C LYS A 776 -17.20 42.42 -15.41
N ASN A 777 -17.81 42.86 -14.31
CA ASN A 777 -19.07 43.62 -14.30
C ASN A 777 -20.21 42.91 -15.03
N GLY A 778 -20.26 41.57 -14.99
CA GLY A 778 -21.37 40.81 -15.58
C GLY A 778 -22.70 41.10 -14.88
N ALA A 779 -23.81 40.74 -15.52
CA ALA A 779 -25.13 41.02 -14.93
C ALA A 779 -25.44 40.07 -13.76
N GLN A 780 -26.18 40.53 -12.75
CA GLN A 780 -26.60 39.68 -11.63
C GLN A 780 -27.41 38.45 -12.09
N ALA A 781 -28.15 38.57 -13.20
CA ALA A 781 -28.85 37.45 -13.82
C ALA A 781 -27.89 36.36 -14.32
N GLU A 782 -26.78 36.74 -14.95
CA GLU A 782 -25.76 35.78 -15.43
C GLU A 782 -25.08 35.05 -14.26
N ARG A 783 -24.84 35.74 -13.14
CA ARG A 783 -24.32 35.11 -11.91
C ARG A 783 -25.29 34.10 -11.30
N LYS A 784 -26.60 34.37 -11.34
CA LYS A 784 -27.63 33.44 -10.87
C LYS A 784 -27.77 32.22 -11.79
N GLU A 785 -27.48 32.35 -13.08
CA GLU A 785 -27.44 31.19 -13.97
C GLU A 785 -26.28 30.24 -13.62
N MET A 786 -25.18 30.74 -13.04
CA MET A 786 -24.07 29.88 -12.58
C MET A 786 -24.48 28.92 -11.46
N ASP A 787 -25.52 29.23 -10.67
CA ASP A 787 -26.03 28.30 -9.64
C ASP A 787 -26.60 27.01 -10.22
N ARG A 788 -26.92 26.99 -11.51
CA ARG A 788 -27.50 25.84 -12.22
C ARG A 788 -26.46 24.96 -12.91
N LEU A 789 -25.19 25.36 -12.92
CA LEU A 789 -24.13 24.56 -13.55
C LEU A 789 -24.10 23.17 -12.92
N THR A 790 -24.07 22.15 -13.76
CA THR A 790 -23.88 20.76 -13.37
C THR A 790 -22.46 20.33 -13.72
N TRP A 791 -22.04 19.19 -13.19
CA TRP A 791 -20.77 18.56 -13.56
C TRP A 791 -20.52 18.49 -15.08
N ARG A 792 -21.59 18.23 -15.85
CA ARG A 792 -21.51 18.10 -17.32
C ARG A 792 -21.28 19.43 -18.04
N ASP A 793 -21.53 20.56 -17.37
CA ASP A 793 -21.34 21.89 -17.94
C ASP A 793 -19.91 22.42 -17.73
N LEU A 794 -19.10 21.72 -16.93
CA LEU A 794 -17.69 22.06 -16.67
C LEU A 794 -16.80 21.66 -17.86
N SER A 795 -15.73 22.41 -18.06
CA SER A 795 -14.69 22.05 -19.03
C SER A 795 -13.87 20.84 -18.58
N ASP A 796 -13.19 20.17 -19.51
CA ASP A 796 -12.32 19.02 -19.18
C ASP A 796 -11.26 19.37 -18.12
N ASP A 797 -10.68 20.58 -18.18
CA ASP A 797 -9.69 21.04 -17.19
C ASP A 797 -10.30 21.22 -15.79
N GLU A 798 -11.54 21.72 -15.72
CA GLU A 798 -12.29 21.88 -14.46
C GLU A 798 -12.73 20.52 -13.90
N GLN A 799 -13.14 19.60 -14.78
CA GLN A 799 -13.44 18.23 -14.38
C GLN A 799 -12.20 17.51 -13.84
N GLN A 800 -11.03 17.74 -14.42
CA GLN A 800 -9.80 17.13 -13.92
C GLN A 800 -9.39 17.61 -12.52
N GLN A 801 -9.89 18.76 -12.04
CA GLN A 801 -9.66 19.23 -10.66
C GLN A 801 -10.48 18.47 -9.62
N CYS A 802 -11.47 17.66 -10.03
CA CYS A 802 -12.15 16.77 -9.10
C CYS A 802 -11.23 15.61 -8.70
N ALA A 803 -11.11 15.40 -7.39
CA ALA A 803 -10.40 14.26 -6.84
C ALA A 803 -11.00 12.94 -7.35
N PRO A 804 -10.19 11.98 -7.84
CA PRO A 804 -10.69 10.69 -8.30
C PRO A 804 -11.10 9.79 -7.12
N LEU A 805 -12.11 8.96 -7.35
CA LEU A 805 -12.49 7.86 -6.46
C LEU A 805 -11.97 6.53 -7.01
N LEU A 806 -11.16 5.83 -6.21
CA LEU A 806 -10.65 4.52 -6.55
C LEU A 806 -11.45 3.44 -5.81
N LEU A 807 -12.14 2.59 -6.58
CA LEU A 807 -12.84 1.41 -6.07
C LEU A 807 -11.92 0.19 -6.18
N ILE A 808 -11.42 -0.31 -5.05
CA ILE A 808 -10.43 -1.37 -4.97
C ILE A 808 -11.07 -2.67 -4.50
N GLY A 809 -10.79 -3.76 -5.21
CA GLY A 809 -11.16 -5.11 -4.81
C GLY A 809 -10.36 -6.14 -5.61
N ASN A 810 -10.81 -7.38 -5.62
CA ASN A 810 -10.15 -8.49 -6.30
C ASN A 810 -11.14 -9.26 -7.19
N ASP A 811 -10.64 -10.25 -7.94
CA ASP A 811 -11.44 -11.05 -8.86
C ASP A 811 -12.66 -11.72 -8.16
N THR A 812 -12.55 -12.07 -6.88
CA THR A 812 -13.64 -12.71 -6.11
C THR A 812 -14.74 -11.73 -5.68
N THR A 813 -14.35 -10.52 -5.30
CA THR A 813 -15.26 -9.51 -4.76
C THR A 813 -15.93 -8.74 -5.89
N LEU A 814 -15.14 -8.14 -6.78
CA LEU A 814 -15.64 -7.32 -7.88
C LEU A 814 -16.07 -8.15 -9.09
N GLY A 815 -15.36 -9.24 -9.38
CA GLY A 815 -15.64 -10.10 -10.53
C GLY A 815 -16.80 -11.08 -10.33
N ALA A 816 -17.20 -11.39 -9.10
CA ALA A 816 -18.34 -12.25 -8.80
C ALA A 816 -19.42 -11.55 -7.97
N ALA A 817 -19.17 -11.29 -6.68
CA ALA A 817 -20.19 -10.78 -5.77
C ALA A 817 -20.76 -9.42 -6.19
N ALA A 818 -19.94 -8.53 -6.75
CA ALA A 818 -20.33 -7.20 -7.22
C ALA A 818 -20.55 -7.11 -8.75
N SER A 819 -20.50 -8.22 -9.49
CA SER A 819 -20.43 -8.22 -10.97
C SER A 819 -21.53 -7.40 -11.67
N GLY A 820 -22.77 -7.49 -11.18
CA GLY A 820 -23.89 -6.69 -11.70
C GLY A 820 -23.73 -5.18 -11.45
N GLY A 821 -23.29 -4.80 -10.24
CA GLY A 821 -23.00 -3.41 -9.90
C GLY A 821 -21.81 -2.85 -10.67
N LEU A 822 -20.78 -3.67 -10.87
CA LEU A 822 -19.61 -3.32 -11.68
C LEU A 822 -19.98 -3.10 -13.15
N SER A 823 -20.78 -3.99 -13.75
CA SER A 823 -21.23 -3.80 -15.14
C SER A 823 -22.06 -2.52 -15.30
N TRP A 824 -22.82 -2.12 -14.29
CA TRP A 824 -23.55 -0.85 -14.31
C TRP A 824 -22.58 0.35 -14.20
N LEU A 825 -21.64 0.31 -13.26
CA LEU A 825 -20.63 1.37 -13.07
C LEU A 825 -19.83 1.62 -14.35
N LEU A 826 -19.40 0.57 -15.04
CA LEU A 826 -18.62 0.69 -16.29
C LEU A 826 -19.43 1.21 -17.48
N ASN A 827 -20.76 1.25 -17.40
CA ASN A 827 -21.63 1.89 -18.39
C ASN A 827 -22.16 3.26 -17.94
N SER A 828 -21.82 3.70 -16.72
CA SER A 828 -22.22 5.00 -16.20
C SER A 828 -21.31 6.11 -16.73
N ASP A 829 -21.71 7.36 -16.53
CA ASP A 829 -20.86 8.53 -16.79
C ASP A 829 -19.98 8.90 -15.58
N LEU A 830 -19.98 8.10 -14.51
CA LEU A 830 -19.26 8.44 -13.28
C LEU A 830 -17.75 8.20 -13.45
N PRO A 831 -16.87 9.16 -13.10
CA PRO A 831 -15.42 9.04 -13.26
C PRO A 831 -14.77 8.15 -12.19
N ILE A 832 -15.35 6.98 -11.92
CA ILE A 832 -14.85 6.02 -10.92
C ILE A 832 -13.75 5.15 -11.53
N LYS A 833 -12.66 4.98 -10.79
CA LYS A 833 -11.51 4.16 -11.19
C LYS A 833 -11.54 2.83 -10.44
N VAL A 834 -11.96 1.77 -11.12
CA VAL A 834 -12.04 0.43 -10.56
C VAL A 834 -10.68 -0.25 -10.68
N ILE A 835 -10.11 -0.65 -9.54
CA ILE A 835 -8.86 -1.38 -9.44
C ILE A 835 -9.16 -2.81 -8.97
N VAL A 836 -8.79 -3.78 -9.80
CA VAL A 836 -8.96 -5.21 -9.52
C VAL A 836 -7.58 -5.83 -9.30
N LEU A 837 -7.31 -6.24 -8.07
CA LEU A 837 -6.13 -6.98 -7.67
C LEU A 837 -6.31 -8.45 -8.05
N ALA A 838 -5.53 -8.92 -9.02
CA ALA A 838 -5.70 -10.22 -9.63
C ALA A 838 -4.72 -11.26 -9.04
N GLU A 839 -5.27 -12.15 -8.21
CA GLU A 839 -4.56 -13.26 -7.55
C GLU A 839 -4.26 -14.43 -8.53
N MET A 840 -5.11 -14.61 -9.54
CA MET A 840 -5.00 -15.70 -10.52
C MET A 840 -5.08 -17.12 -9.93
N ASP A 841 -6.02 -17.38 -9.02
CA ASP A 841 -6.24 -18.74 -8.46
C ASP A 841 -6.70 -19.78 -9.48
N LEU A 842 -7.21 -19.33 -10.63
CA LEU A 842 -7.76 -20.14 -11.72
C LEU A 842 -8.87 -21.14 -11.31
N GLY A 843 -9.41 -21.03 -10.09
CA GLY A 843 -10.35 -22.00 -9.53
C GLY A 843 -9.71 -23.30 -9.01
N PHE A 844 -8.37 -23.33 -8.88
CA PHE A 844 -7.62 -24.48 -8.38
C PHE A 844 -6.92 -24.22 -7.05
N ALA A 845 -6.81 -22.96 -6.63
CA ALA A 845 -6.38 -22.62 -5.26
C ALA A 845 -7.48 -23.07 -4.28
N GLY A 846 -7.24 -24.17 -3.60
CA GLY A 846 -8.06 -24.63 -2.49
C GLY A 846 -7.15 -25.02 -1.34
N GLU A 847 -7.12 -24.19 -0.29
CA GLU A 847 -6.88 -24.60 1.10
C GLU A 847 -7.05 -23.40 2.06
N SER A 848 -8.29 -23.09 2.43
CA SER A 848 -8.61 -22.24 3.59
C SER A 848 -9.79 -22.80 4.40
N GLY A 849 -9.84 -24.14 4.51
CA GLY A 849 -10.55 -24.86 5.58
C GLY A 849 -12.08 -24.77 5.68
N LEU A 850 -12.77 -23.90 4.92
CA LEU A 850 -14.22 -23.71 5.03
C LEU A 850 -15.02 -24.08 3.78
N HIS A 851 -14.35 -24.28 2.64
CA HIS A 851 -14.98 -24.76 1.40
C HIS A 851 -14.32 -26.05 0.96
N GLY A 852 -15.06 -27.16 1.07
CA GLY A 852 -14.57 -28.51 0.78
C GLY A 852 -14.04 -28.67 -0.65
N ALA A 853 -13.20 -29.69 -0.82
CA ALA A 853 -12.41 -30.08 -2.00
C ALA A 853 -13.19 -30.38 -3.31
N ASN A 854 -14.41 -29.86 -3.50
CA ASN A 854 -15.35 -30.28 -4.54
C ASN A 854 -15.72 -29.22 -5.59
N HIS A 855 -15.02 -28.09 -5.68
CA HIS A 855 -15.33 -27.05 -6.69
C HIS A 855 -14.20 -26.85 -7.72
N ARG A 856 -13.85 -27.92 -8.44
CA ARG A 856 -13.05 -27.85 -9.68
C ARG A 856 -13.90 -27.36 -10.86
N HIS A 857 -14.25 -26.08 -10.90
CA HIS A 857 -15.00 -25.49 -12.01
C HIS A 857 -14.25 -24.34 -12.67
N SER A 858 -14.49 -24.17 -13.97
CA SER A 858 -13.97 -23.05 -14.77
C SER A 858 -14.35 -21.73 -14.10
N ASP A 859 -13.34 -20.92 -13.79
CA ASP A 859 -13.52 -19.69 -13.07
C ASP A 859 -13.64 -18.52 -14.05
N ALA A 860 -14.89 -18.14 -14.38
CA ALA A 860 -15.20 -17.00 -15.24
C ALA A 860 -14.66 -15.66 -14.71
N ARG A 861 -14.27 -15.58 -13.43
CA ARG A 861 -13.70 -14.36 -12.82
C ARG A 861 -12.36 -13.96 -13.44
N SER A 862 -11.60 -14.91 -14.01
CA SER A 862 -10.29 -14.60 -14.62
C SER A 862 -10.39 -13.79 -15.93
N GLU A 863 -11.59 -13.63 -16.48
CA GLU A 863 -11.84 -12.93 -17.75
C GLU A 863 -12.43 -11.52 -17.54
N LEU A 864 -12.37 -10.97 -16.33
CA LEU A 864 -13.06 -9.72 -15.99
C LEU A 864 -12.66 -8.53 -16.89
N ALA A 865 -11.37 -8.40 -17.23
CA ALA A 865 -10.91 -7.32 -18.11
C ALA A 865 -11.45 -7.49 -19.55
N LEU A 866 -11.56 -8.73 -20.04
CA LEU A 866 -12.17 -9.03 -21.34
C LEU A 866 -13.68 -8.75 -21.33
N ALA A 867 -14.37 -9.07 -20.24
CA ALA A 867 -15.79 -8.73 -20.08
C ALA A 867 -16.00 -7.20 -20.03
N ALA A 868 -15.07 -6.46 -19.43
CA ALA A 868 -15.12 -4.99 -19.37
C ALA A 868 -14.98 -4.33 -20.75
N LEU A 869 -14.20 -4.94 -21.66
CA LEU A 869 -14.08 -4.46 -23.06
C LEU A 869 -15.44 -4.42 -23.78
N ALA A 870 -16.39 -5.29 -23.41
CA ALA A 870 -17.73 -5.31 -24.01
C ALA A 870 -18.55 -4.04 -23.70
N GLN A 871 -18.20 -3.29 -22.65
CA GLN A 871 -18.91 -2.06 -22.25
C GLN A 871 -18.60 -0.88 -23.17
N ARG A 872 -17.47 -0.92 -23.91
CA ARG A 872 -17.01 0.05 -24.93
C ARG A 872 -16.73 1.48 -24.47
N ASN A 873 -17.46 1.99 -23.48
CA ASN A 873 -17.36 3.35 -22.96
C ASN A 873 -16.48 3.45 -21.71
N ALA A 874 -15.89 2.34 -21.24
CA ALA A 874 -14.94 2.37 -20.14
C ALA A 874 -13.50 2.28 -20.67
N TYR A 875 -12.58 3.00 -20.03
CA TYR A 875 -11.16 2.70 -20.18
C TYR A 875 -10.87 1.34 -19.52
N VAL A 876 -10.12 0.46 -20.18
CA VAL A 876 -9.80 -0.87 -19.64
C VAL A 876 -8.32 -1.15 -19.80
N ALA A 877 -7.64 -1.52 -18.73
CA ALA A 877 -6.26 -1.97 -18.79
C ALA A 877 -6.03 -3.22 -17.96
N GLN A 878 -5.13 -4.08 -18.44
CA GLN A 878 -4.59 -5.21 -17.70
C GLN A 878 -3.08 -5.02 -17.56
N SER A 879 -2.58 -4.91 -16.33
CA SER A 879 -1.18 -4.57 -16.02
C SER A 879 -0.56 -5.47 -14.93
N SER A 880 0.73 -5.34 -14.66
CA SER A 880 1.42 -6.09 -13.61
C SER A 880 2.46 -5.23 -12.91
N ILE A 881 2.72 -5.50 -11.63
CA ILE A 881 3.85 -4.90 -10.87
C ILE A 881 5.21 -5.23 -11.50
N ALA A 882 5.29 -6.28 -12.32
CA ALA A 882 6.50 -6.63 -13.05
C ALA A 882 6.80 -5.71 -14.24
N ASN A 883 5.83 -4.88 -14.67
CA ASN A 883 6.05 -3.87 -15.71
C ASN A 883 5.61 -2.48 -15.20
N PRO A 884 6.46 -1.82 -14.39
CA PRO A 884 6.20 -0.51 -13.81
C PRO A 884 5.80 0.58 -14.82
N GLU A 885 6.40 0.57 -16.02
CA GLU A 885 6.12 1.57 -17.05
C GLU A 885 4.75 1.35 -17.70
N HIS A 886 4.39 0.11 -18.01
CA HIS A 886 3.04 -0.22 -18.48
C HIS A 886 1.98 0.14 -17.42
N LEU A 887 2.25 -0.16 -16.14
CA LEU A 887 1.38 0.20 -15.01
C LEU A 887 1.21 1.71 -14.87
N ASN A 888 2.30 2.47 -14.91
CA ASN A 888 2.29 3.93 -14.85
C ASN A 888 1.49 4.54 -16.01
N HIS A 889 1.71 4.05 -17.23
CA HIS A 889 0.98 4.50 -18.41
C HIS A 889 -0.53 4.22 -18.26
N ALA A 890 -0.89 2.98 -17.89
CA ALA A 890 -2.28 2.60 -17.69
C ALA A 890 -2.99 3.45 -16.65
N MET A 891 -2.32 3.73 -15.52
CA MET A 891 -2.90 4.55 -14.46
C MET A 891 -3.03 6.02 -14.87
N ARG A 892 -2.06 6.58 -15.58
CA ARG A 892 -2.13 7.96 -16.06
C ARG A 892 -3.27 8.18 -17.04
N GLU A 893 -3.46 7.26 -17.99
CA GLU A 893 -4.60 7.30 -18.92
C GLU A 893 -5.93 7.13 -18.18
N ALA A 894 -6.04 6.16 -17.27
CA ALA A 894 -7.24 5.95 -16.48
C ALA A 894 -7.64 7.20 -15.66
N LEU A 895 -6.66 7.88 -15.06
CA LEU A 895 -6.87 9.12 -14.32
C LEU A 895 -7.15 10.34 -15.25
N GLN A 896 -6.72 10.31 -16.52
CA GLN A 896 -7.07 11.34 -17.53
C GLN A 896 -8.46 11.16 -18.08
N TYR A 897 -8.95 9.92 -18.10
CA TYR A 897 -10.26 9.61 -18.63
C TYR A 897 -11.37 10.20 -17.75
N ASN A 898 -12.31 10.96 -18.33
CA ASN A 898 -13.43 11.58 -17.58
C ASN A 898 -14.59 10.60 -17.31
N GLY A 899 -14.51 9.36 -17.79
CA GLY A 899 -15.49 8.31 -17.53
C GLY A 899 -14.98 7.19 -16.61
N PRO A 900 -15.72 6.07 -16.52
CA PRO A 900 -15.33 4.92 -15.72
C PRO A 900 -14.08 4.24 -16.30
N ALA A 901 -13.21 3.76 -15.42
CA ALA A 901 -12.02 3.00 -15.82
C ALA A 901 -11.93 1.70 -15.03
N LEU A 902 -11.44 0.63 -15.65
CA LEU A 902 -11.09 -0.63 -14.99
C LEU A 902 -9.62 -0.96 -15.23
N LEU A 903 -8.86 -1.12 -14.16
CA LEU A 903 -7.49 -1.62 -14.19
C LEU A 903 -7.45 -2.95 -13.45
N ARG A 904 -7.18 -4.04 -14.17
CA ARG A 904 -6.91 -5.35 -13.59
C ARG A 904 -5.42 -5.56 -13.48
N ILE A 905 -4.89 -5.67 -12.27
CA ILE A 905 -3.45 -5.67 -12.02
C ILE A 905 -3.06 -6.96 -11.33
N HIS A 906 -2.14 -7.71 -11.93
CA HIS A 906 -1.63 -8.92 -11.30
C HIS A 906 -0.78 -8.57 -10.07
N ALA A 907 -1.18 -9.14 -8.94
CA ALA A 907 -0.65 -8.86 -7.62
C ALA A 907 -0.48 -10.18 -6.85
N PRO A 908 0.67 -10.86 -6.98
CA PRO A 908 0.84 -12.17 -6.36
C PRO A 908 1.00 -12.06 -4.83
N SER A 909 0.47 -13.04 -4.11
CA SER A 909 0.54 -13.15 -2.64
C SER A 909 1.54 -14.24 -2.24
N PRO A 910 2.68 -13.91 -1.61
CA PRO A 910 3.64 -14.89 -1.11
C PRO A 910 3.01 -15.99 -0.25
N GLN A 911 2.16 -15.61 0.71
CA GLN A 911 1.52 -16.53 1.64
C GLN A 911 0.48 -17.41 0.96
N ARG A 912 -0.43 -16.83 0.18
CA ARG A 912 -1.54 -17.58 -0.44
C ARG A 912 -1.10 -18.44 -1.61
N HIS A 913 -0.13 -17.96 -2.39
CA HIS A 913 0.37 -18.70 -3.55
C HIS A 913 1.51 -19.66 -3.15
N GLY A 914 2.14 -19.41 -2.00
CA GLY A 914 3.18 -20.25 -1.39
C GLY A 914 4.51 -20.14 -2.13
N PHE A 915 5.11 -18.96 -2.10
CA PHE A 915 6.48 -18.69 -2.56
C PHE A 915 7.17 -17.71 -1.60
N ALA A 916 8.49 -17.58 -1.68
CA ALA A 916 9.25 -16.70 -0.77
C ALA A 916 8.94 -15.21 -1.00
N SER A 917 8.83 -14.41 0.06
CA SER A 917 8.38 -13.01 -0.02
C SER A 917 9.22 -12.11 -0.95
N ASP A 918 10.49 -12.43 -1.15
CA ASP A 918 11.41 -11.72 -2.03
C ASP A 918 11.20 -12.06 -3.53
N GLN A 919 10.48 -13.14 -3.83
CA GLN A 919 10.18 -13.59 -5.19
C GLN A 919 8.90 -12.97 -5.79
N THR A 920 8.20 -12.10 -5.06
CA THR A 920 6.94 -11.48 -5.50
C THR A 920 7.02 -10.88 -6.92
N LEU A 921 8.09 -10.13 -7.22
CA LEU A 921 8.28 -9.55 -8.55
C LEU A 921 8.67 -10.61 -9.60
N ALA A 922 9.45 -11.61 -9.20
CA ALA A 922 9.83 -12.70 -10.10
C ALA A 922 8.61 -13.51 -10.54
N GLN A 923 7.68 -13.79 -9.62
CA GLN A 923 6.43 -14.48 -9.94
C GLN A 923 5.50 -13.63 -10.81
N ALA A 924 5.37 -12.33 -10.48
CA ALA A 924 4.63 -11.40 -11.32
C ALA A 924 5.21 -11.31 -12.75
N ASN A 925 6.53 -11.37 -12.88
CA ASN A 925 7.22 -11.36 -14.17
C ASN A 925 6.97 -12.66 -14.94
N ARG A 926 7.09 -13.83 -14.29
CA ARG A 926 6.79 -15.14 -14.89
C ARG A 926 5.36 -15.21 -15.42
N ALA A 927 4.38 -14.66 -14.69
CA ALA A 927 2.99 -14.62 -15.16
C ALA A 927 2.82 -13.81 -16.46
N VAL A 928 3.56 -12.71 -16.61
CA VAL A 928 3.56 -11.87 -17.81
C VAL A 928 4.33 -12.52 -18.96
N THR A 929 5.57 -12.99 -18.72
CA THR A 929 6.42 -13.58 -19.77
C THR A 929 5.84 -14.88 -20.31
N SER A 930 5.15 -15.66 -19.48
CA SER A 930 4.46 -16.89 -19.91
C SER A 930 3.12 -16.64 -20.61
N ARG A 931 2.61 -15.40 -20.60
CA ARG A 931 1.25 -15.03 -21.07
C ARG A 931 0.12 -15.67 -20.25
N ALA A 932 0.42 -16.13 -19.03
CA ALA A 932 -0.63 -16.44 -18.05
C ALA A 932 -1.47 -15.19 -17.74
N PHE A 933 -0.82 -14.01 -17.76
CA PHE A 933 -1.44 -12.71 -17.55
C PHE A 933 -0.95 -11.69 -18.60
N PRO A 934 -1.56 -11.66 -19.80
CA PRO A 934 -1.12 -10.75 -20.87
C PRO A 934 -1.46 -9.29 -20.53
N LEU A 935 -0.58 -8.37 -20.91
CA LEU A 935 -0.76 -6.94 -20.70
C LEU A 935 -1.54 -6.32 -21.87
N PHE A 936 -2.48 -5.42 -21.59
CA PHE A 936 -3.12 -4.63 -22.65
C PHE A 936 -3.74 -3.35 -22.10
N ARG A 937 -4.02 -2.39 -22.99
CA ARG A 937 -4.84 -1.21 -22.69
C ARG A 937 -5.85 -0.98 -23.80
N TYR A 938 -7.03 -0.49 -23.43
CA TYR A 938 -8.10 -0.06 -24.29
C TYR A 938 -8.54 1.33 -23.84
N SER A 939 -8.46 2.29 -24.76
CA SER A 939 -8.95 3.65 -24.52
C SER A 939 -10.09 3.98 -25.47
N PRO A 940 -11.30 4.30 -24.95
CA PRO A 940 -12.45 4.63 -25.79
C PRO A 940 -12.25 5.92 -26.61
N ASP A 941 -11.36 6.81 -26.17
CA ASP A 941 -11.11 8.12 -26.79
C ASP A 941 -10.12 8.04 -27.97
N LEU A 942 -9.43 6.91 -28.14
CA LEU A 942 -8.52 6.73 -29.27
C LEU A 942 -9.30 6.69 -30.60
N PRO A 943 -8.79 7.35 -31.66
CA PRO A 943 -9.45 7.37 -32.96
C PRO A 943 -9.49 5.98 -33.61
N GLY A 944 -10.42 5.78 -34.54
CA GLY A 944 -10.55 4.54 -35.30
C GLY A 944 -11.62 3.57 -34.77
N VAL A 945 -11.50 2.31 -35.16
CA VAL A 945 -12.44 1.23 -34.81
C VAL A 945 -12.03 0.56 -33.51
N PHE A 946 -12.93 -0.23 -32.91
CA PHE A 946 -12.72 -0.88 -31.62
C PHE A 946 -11.33 -1.53 -31.46
N GLY A 947 -10.86 -2.29 -32.46
CA GLY A 947 -9.57 -2.96 -32.40
C GLY A 947 -8.35 -2.04 -32.43
N THR A 948 -8.41 -0.91 -33.14
CA THR A 948 -7.28 0.06 -33.19
C THR A 948 -7.13 0.85 -31.89
N ARG A 949 -8.09 0.70 -30.97
CA ARG A 949 -8.06 1.30 -29.63
C ARG A 949 -7.44 0.37 -28.59
N ILE A 950 -7.09 -0.86 -28.97
CA ILE A 950 -6.44 -1.84 -28.11
C ILE A 950 -4.95 -1.88 -28.43
N THR A 951 -4.12 -1.75 -27.40
CA THR A 951 -2.66 -1.96 -27.47
C THR A 951 -2.26 -3.18 -26.64
N LEU A 952 -1.33 -3.98 -27.18
CA LEU A 952 -0.77 -5.18 -26.56
C LEU A 952 0.71 -4.99 -26.19
N GLU A 953 1.15 -3.74 -26.02
CA GLU A 953 2.52 -3.40 -25.59
C GLU A 953 2.87 -4.03 -24.22
N GLY A 954 4.15 -4.37 -24.04
CA GLY A 954 4.64 -4.96 -22.79
C GLY A 954 4.62 -6.50 -22.73
N ASN A 955 4.12 -7.18 -23.76
CA ASN A 955 4.17 -8.64 -23.87
C ASN A 955 5.37 -9.10 -24.71
N THR A 956 6.02 -10.20 -24.28
CA THR A 956 7.15 -10.80 -25.01
C THR A 956 6.72 -11.55 -26.28
N THR A 957 7.59 -11.54 -27.30
CA THR A 957 7.44 -12.34 -28.52
C THR A 957 7.86 -13.80 -28.32
N GLU A 958 8.80 -14.05 -27.40
CA GLU A 958 9.33 -15.38 -27.03
C GLU A 958 8.87 -15.68 -25.59
N PRO A 959 7.71 -16.36 -25.41
CA PRO A 959 7.14 -16.58 -24.10
C PRO A 959 7.71 -17.83 -23.43
N ASP A 960 7.74 -17.82 -22.10
CA ASP A 960 7.83 -19.05 -21.32
C ASP A 960 6.52 -19.84 -21.41
N THR A 961 6.51 -21.09 -20.96
CA THR A 961 5.27 -21.86 -20.88
C THR A 961 4.44 -21.41 -19.66
N ILE A 962 3.10 -21.37 -19.80
CA ILE A 962 2.20 -21.04 -18.66
C ILE A 962 2.37 -22.07 -17.52
N ALA A 963 2.67 -23.32 -17.86
CA ALA A 963 2.98 -24.36 -16.89
C ALA A 963 4.21 -24.03 -16.03
N SER A 964 5.24 -23.38 -16.61
CA SER A 964 6.43 -22.95 -15.87
C SER A 964 6.10 -21.92 -14.79
N TRP A 965 5.22 -20.94 -15.07
CA TRP A 965 4.75 -20.01 -14.05
C TRP A 965 4.02 -20.75 -12.91
N ALA A 966 3.03 -21.58 -13.25
CA ALA A 966 2.25 -22.30 -12.25
C ALA A 966 3.10 -23.27 -11.40
N PHE A 967 4.14 -23.88 -11.98
CA PHE A 967 5.04 -24.79 -11.28
C PHE A 967 5.76 -24.14 -10.10
N HIS A 968 6.02 -22.84 -10.17
CA HIS A 968 6.76 -22.09 -9.15
C HIS A 968 5.88 -21.54 -8.01
N GLU A 969 4.60 -21.94 -7.94
CA GLU A 969 3.68 -21.55 -6.89
C GLU A 969 3.14 -22.81 -6.18
N GLN A 970 3.34 -22.92 -4.86
CA GLN A 970 2.93 -24.10 -4.08
C GLN A 970 1.43 -24.41 -4.19
N ARG A 971 0.58 -23.40 -4.40
CA ARG A 971 -0.86 -23.58 -4.60
C ARG A 971 -1.22 -24.50 -5.78
N PHE A 972 -0.31 -24.69 -6.74
CA PHE A 972 -0.48 -25.60 -7.87
C PHE A 972 0.37 -26.87 -7.78
N ALA A 973 1.21 -27.02 -6.75
CA ALA A 973 2.17 -28.14 -6.65
C ALA A 973 1.49 -29.51 -6.78
N GLY A 974 0.31 -29.69 -6.17
CA GLY A 974 -0.48 -30.93 -6.27
C GLY A 974 -1.05 -31.25 -7.66
N LEU A 975 -0.89 -30.36 -8.64
CA LEU A 975 -1.32 -30.53 -10.03
C LEU A 975 -0.17 -30.99 -10.95
N PHE A 976 1.04 -31.12 -10.41
CA PHE A 976 2.21 -31.62 -11.11
C PHE A 976 2.71 -32.91 -10.46
N THR A 977 2.99 -33.93 -11.26
CA THR A 977 3.53 -35.20 -10.80
C THR A 977 4.72 -35.61 -11.66
N ALA A 978 5.76 -36.19 -11.05
CA ALA A 978 6.88 -36.75 -11.81
C ALA A 978 6.39 -37.80 -12.82
N LEU A 979 6.96 -37.81 -14.02
CA LEU A 979 6.49 -38.66 -15.12
C LEU A 979 6.94 -40.12 -14.93
N ASP A 980 6.03 -41.01 -14.53
CA ASP A 980 6.30 -42.45 -14.34
C ASP A 980 5.53 -43.34 -15.35
N GLY A 981 6.17 -43.70 -16.47
CA GLY A 981 5.73 -44.79 -17.37
C GLY A 981 4.32 -44.64 -17.99
N ASP A 982 3.81 -43.41 -18.07
CA ASP A 982 2.40 -43.12 -18.30
C ASP A 982 1.95 -43.26 -19.78
N LYS A 983 0.63 -43.29 -20.01
CA LYS A 983 0.03 -43.51 -21.34
C LYS A 983 0.27 -42.32 -22.29
N GLY A 984 1.35 -42.41 -23.08
CA GLY A 984 1.57 -41.53 -24.24
C GLY A 984 1.76 -40.05 -23.87
N PRO A 985 2.86 -39.71 -23.16
CA PRO A 985 3.16 -38.33 -22.77
C PRO A 985 3.16 -37.42 -24.00
N THR A 986 2.48 -36.28 -23.89
CA THR A 986 2.35 -35.31 -24.97
C THR A 986 2.59 -33.90 -24.39
N PRO A 987 3.54 -33.13 -24.93
CA PRO A 987 3.78 -31.75 -24.49
C PRO A 987 2.50 -30.93 -24.48
N LEU A 988 2.33 -30.09 -23.46
CA LEU A 988 1.11 -29.30 -23.22
C LEU A 988 0.62 -28.57 -24.48
N GLU A 989 1.53 -27.95 -25.22
CA GLU A 989 1.24 -27.18 -26.45
C GLU A 989 0.62 -28.06 -27.53
N GLN A 990 1.09 -29.31 -27.67
CA GLN A 990 0.54 -30.28 -28.61
C GLN A 990 -0.77 -30.86 -28.07
N TRP A 991 -0.84 -31.13 -26.78
CA TRP A 991 -2.00 -31.75 -26.13
C TRP A 991 -3.25 -30.87 -26.23
N ILE A 992 -3.10 -29.55 -26.07
CA ILE A 992 -4.21 -28.59 -26.16
C ILE A 992 -4.86 -28.57 -27.56
N THR A 993 -4.11 -28.89 -28.62
CA THR A 993 -4.64 -28.94 -30.00
C THR A 993 -5.43 -30.21 -30.33
N LEU A 994 -5.40 -31.22 -29.46
CA LEU A 994 -6.10 -32.48 -29.66
C LEU A 994 -7.61 -32.34 -29.45
N ASP A 995 -8.39 -33.22 -30.09
CA ASP A 995 -9.81 -33.36 -29.81
C ASP A 995 -10.05 -33.99 -28.42
N SER A 996 -11.28 -33.94 -27.91
CA SER A 996 -11.61 -34.47 -26.57
C SER A 996 -11.24 -35.95 -26.40
N ARG A 997 -11.26 -36.73 -27.49
CA ARG A 997 -10.85 -38.14 -27.47
C ARG A 997 -9.33 -38.29 -27.37
N GLY A 998 -8.56 -37.46 -28.06
CA GLY A 998 -7.10 -37.41 -27.97
C GLY A 998 -6.64 -36.96 -26.59
N GLN A 999 -7.27 -35.92 -26.02
CA GLN A 999 -6.97 -35.42 -24.68
C GLN A 999 -7.21 -36.46 -23.58
N ASN A 1000 -8.28 -37.26 -23.67
CA ASN A 1000 -8.58 -38.29 -22.68
C ASN A 1000 -7.65 -39.53 -22.73
N ASN A 1001 -6.89 -39.71 -23.81
CA ASN A 1001 -6.03 -40.89 -24.02
C ASN A 1001 -4.54 -40.61 -23.83
N LYS A 1002 -4.16 -39.35 -23.59
CA LYS A 1002 -2.77 -38.89 -23.50
C LYS A 1002 -2.60 -38.03 -22.26
N THR A 1003 -1.44 -38.16 -21.62
CA THR A 1003 -1.09 -37.32 -20.47
C THR A 1003 -0.42 -36.02 -20.93
N PRO A 1004 -0.92 -34.84 -20.53
CA PRO A 1004 -0.25 -33.57 -20.82
C PRO A 1004 1.02 -33.44 -19.98
N THR A 1005 2.12 -33.01 -20.59
CA THR A 1005 3.42 -32.87 -19.92
C THR A 1005 4.04 -31.49 -20.12
N CYS A 1006 4.90 -31.08 -19.19
CA CYS A 1006 5.77 -29.91 -19.33
C CYS A 1006 7.19 -30.22 -18.87
N THR A 1007 8.13 -29.42 -19.37
CA THR A 1007 9.53 -29.43 -18.91
C THR A 1007 9.79 -28.12 -18.17
N VAL A 1008 10.23 -28.22 -16.91
CA VAL A 1008 10.57 -27.08 -16.05
C VAL A 1008 11.84 -27.45 -15.28
N ASP A 1009 12.82 -26.54 -15.24
CA ASP A 1009 14.11 -26.72 -14.53
C ASP A 1009 14.78 -28.08 -14.81
N ASP A 1010 14.87 -28.46 -16.08
CA ASP A 1010 15.42 -29.74 -16.58
C ASP A 1010 14.69 -31.02 -16.12
N GLY A 1011 13.55 -30.89 -15.45
CA GLY A 1011 12.65 -32.00 -15.06
C GLY A 1011 11.44 -32.15 -15.97
N GLU A 1012 10.96 -33.39 -16.16
CA GLU A 1012 9.72 -33.69 -16.88
C GLU A 1012 8.58 -34.03 -15.92
N TYR A 1013 7.45 -33.32 -16.06
CA TYR A 1013 6.29 -33.45 -15.19
C TYR A 1013 5.02 -33.73 -16.00
N ALA A 1014 4.17 -34.61 -15.50
CA ALA A 1014 2.79 -34.75 -15.91
C ALA A 1014 1.93 -33.70 -15.21
N ILE A 1015 0.95 -33.16 -15.94
CA ILE A 1015 0.04 -32.11 -15.47
C ILE A 1015 -1.36 -32.70 -15.29
N ASP A 1016 -2.08 -32.30 -14.24
CA ASP A 1016 -3.51 -32.62 -14.09
C ASP A 1016 -4.29 -32.18 -15.35
N SER A 1017 -5.13 -33.06 -15.87
CA SER A 1017 -5.81 -32.84 -17.16
C SER A 1017 -6.84 -31.70 -17.12
N ASP A 1018 -7.51 -31.46 -15.99
CA ASP A 1018 -8.43 -30.32 -15.85
C ASP A 1018 -7.65 -29.02 -15.81
N PHE A 1019 -6.51 -29.01 -15.11
CA PHE A 1019 -5.61 -27.87 -15.09
C PHE A 1019 -5.01 -27.58 -16.46
N ALA A 1020 -4.52 -28.59 -17.19
CA ALA A 1020 -4.02 -28.45 -18.55
C ALA A 1020 -5.05 -27.84 -19.51
N ARG A 1021 -6.34 -28.20 -19.39
CA ARG A 1021 -7.42 -27.54 -20.16
C ARG A 1021 -7.54 -26.06 -19.81
N ARG A 1022 -7.42 -25.69 -18.53
CA ARG A 1022 -7.45 -24.29 -18.10
C ARG A 1022 -6.24 -23.50 -18.64
N LEU A 1023 -5.05 -24.08 -18.65
CA LEU A 1023 -3.88 -23.44 -19.26
C LEU A 1023 -4.10 -23.21 -20.77
N GLY A 1024 -4.74 -24.16 -21.46
CA GLY A 1024 -5.16 -23.98 -22.85
C GLY A 1024 -6.16 -22.85 -23.07
N GLN A 1025 -7.09 -22.63 -22.13
CA GLN A 1025 -8.02 -21.50 -22.19
C GLN A 1025 -7.30 -20.15 -22.10
N LEU A 1026 -6.27 -20.03 -21.26
CA LEU A 1026 -5.46 -18.80 -21.16
C LEU A 1026 -4.74 -18.48 -22.49
N LEU A 1027 -4.21 -19.51 -23.17
CA LEU A 1027 -3.62 -19.35 -24.50
C LEU A 1027 -4.65 -18.91 -25.55
N GLN A 1028 -5.86 -19.45 -25.51
CA GLN A 1028 -6.96 -19.04 -26.40
C GLN A 1028 -7.39 -17.59 -26.12
N GLN A 1029 -7.44 -17.17 -24.85
CA GLN A 1029 -7.73 -15.77 -24.48
C GLN A 1029 -6.68 -14.81 -25.05
N TRP A 1030 -5.40 -15.19 -25.01
CA TRP A 1030 -4.34 -14.40 -25.64
C TRP A 1030 -4.53 -14.29 -27.16
N GLN A 1031 -4.85 -15.39 -27.84
CA GLN A 1031 -5.16 -15.36 -29.28
C GLN A 1031 -6.36 -14.45 -29.58
N MET A 1032 -7.43 -14.55 -28.80
CA MET A 1032 -8.60 -13.67 -28.93
C MET A 1032 -8.23 -12.19 -28.73
N LEU A 1033 -7.36 -11.86 -27.78
CA LEU A 1033 -6.86 -10.48 -27.61
C LEU A 1033 -6.11 -9.99 -28.85
N GLN A 1034 -5.28 -10.84 -29.47
CA GLN A 1034 -4.59 -10.51 -30.71
C GLN A 1034 -5.55 -10.30 -31.88
N GLU A 1035 -6.62 -11.10 -31.97
CA GLU A 1035 -7.69 -10.91 -32.95
C GLU A 1035 -8.44 -9.60 -32.73
N LEU A 1036 -8.84 -9.31 -31.48
CA LEU A 1036 -9.53 -8.09 -31.11
C LEU A 1036 -8.68 -6.84 -31.39
N ALA A 1037 -7.37 -6.90 -31.12
CA ALA A 1037 -6.43 -5.82 -31.44
C ALA A 1037 -6.08 -5.71 -32.94
N GLY A 1038 -6.57 -6.63 -33.78
CA GLY A 1038 -6.31 -6.64 -35.23
C GLY A 1038 -4.91 -7.12 -35.63
N VAL A 1039 -4.15 -7.71 -34.70
CA VAL A 1039 -2.79 -8.23 -34.91
C VAL A 1039 -2.82 -9.55 -35.69
N VAL A 1040 -3.77 -10.43 -35.36
CA VAL A 1040 -3.95 -11.73 -36.03
C VAL A 1040 -5.35 -11.76 -36.63
N THR A 1041 -5.50 -11.42 -37.92
CA THR A 1041 -6.74 -11.74 -38.65
C THR A 1041 -6.43 -12.18 -40.09
N PRO A 1042 -7.19 -13.15 -40.66
CA PRO A 1042 -7.10 -13.50 -42.09
C PRO A 1042 -7.41 -12.30 -43.02
N PHE A 1043 -8.16 -11.32 -42.49
CA PHE A 1043 -8.54 -10.11 -43.21
C PHE A 1043 -7.39 -9.11 -43.32
N THR A 1044 -6.53 -8.98 -42.29
CA THR A 1044 -5.36 -8.09 -42.31
C THR A 1044 -4.39 -8.50 -43.40
N GLU A 1045 -4.13 -9.80 -43.54
CA GLU A 1045 -3.25 -10.33 -44.59
C GLU A 1045 -3.82 -10.11 -46.00
N GLN A 1046 -5.13 -10.34 -46.20
CA GLN A 1046 -5.80 -10.03 -47.47
C GLN A 1046 -5.80 -8.54 -47.80
N VAL A 1047 -6.08 -7.67 -46.82
CA VAL A 1047 -6.11 -6.21 -47.03
C VAL A 1047 -4.71 -5.67 -47.30
N GLN A 1048 -3.69 -6.18 -46.60
CA GLN A 1048 -2.30 -5.80 -46.83
C GLN A 1048 -1.84 -6.23 -48.23
N GLN A 1049 -2.13 -7.46 -48.65
CA GLN A 1049 -1.87 -7.91 -50.02
C GLN A 1049 -2.61 -7.06 -51.06
N GLN A 1050 -3.87 -6.69 -50.82
CA GLN A 1050 -4.63 -5.81 -51.70
C GLN A 1050 -4.05 -4.38 -51.77
N ALA A 1051 -3.60 -3.84 -50.64
CA ALA A 1051 -2.98 -2.52 -50.55
C ALA A 1051 -1.62 -2.49 -51.25
N GLU A 1052 -0.76 -3.50 -51.02
CA GLU A 1052 0.51 -3.68 -51.71
C GLU A 1052 0.31 -3.84 -53.22
N THR A 1053 -0.69 -4.61 -53.64
CA THR A 1053 -1.03 -4.76 -55.07
C THR A 1053 -1.49 -3.43 -55.67
N ARG A 1054 -2.30 -2.64 -54.94
CA ARG A 1054 -2.78 -1.32 -55.40
C ARG A 1054 -1.64 -0.31 -55.49
N ILE A 1055 -0.74 -0.28 -54.50
CA ILE A 1055 0.43 0.62 -54.49
C ILE A 1055 1.40 0.23 -55.62
N ALA A 1056 1.70 -1.07 -55.78
CA ALA A 1056 2.53 -1.56 -56.86
C ALA A 1056 1.95 -1.21 -58.24
N ALA A 1057 0.64 -1.35 -58.42
CA ALA A 1057 -0.05 -0.95 -59.66
C ALA A 1057 0.04 0.56 -59.92
N SER A 1058 -0.14 1.39 -58.88
CA SER A 1058 -0.01 2.86 -58.98
C SER A 1058 1.42 3.29 -59.33
N HIS A 1059 2.42 2.72 -58.64
CA HIS A 1059 3.84 3.01 -58.88
C HIS A 1059 4.27 2.54 -60.28
N GLN A 1060 3.80 1.38 -60.74
CA GLN A 1060 4.08 0.90 -62.08
C GLN A 1060 3.48 1.83 -63.15
N ALA A 1061 2.25 2.32 -62.95
CA ALA A 1061 1.63 3.29 -63.84
C ALA A 1061 2.41 4.62 -63.91
N GLU A 1062 2.94 5.09 -62.78
CA GLU A 1062 3.76 6.30 -62.71
C GLU A 1062 5.12 6.13 -63.39
N VAL A 1063 5.78 4.99 -63.18
CA VAL A 1063 7.03 4.63 -63.88
C VAL A 1063 6.81 4.52 -65.39
N ASP A 1064 5.70 3.93 -65.83
CA ASP A 1064 5.40 3.79 -67.26
C ASP A 1064 5.07 5.16 -67.90
N ALA A 1065 4.38 6.05 -67.17
CA ALA A 1065 4.17 7.43 -67.61
C ALA A 1065 5.49 8.22 -67.72
N LEU A 1066 6.39 8.08 -66.74
CA LEU A 1066 7.72 8.69 -66.77
C LEU A 1066 8.57 8.15 -67.93
N LYS A 1067 8.54 6.84 -68.17
CA LYS A 1067 9.24 6.23 -69.32
C LYS A 1067 8.71 6.74 -70.66
N GLN A 1068 7.39 6.86 -70.81
CA GLN A 1068 6.80 7.42 -72.02
C GLN A 1068 7.19 8.88 -72.22
N ALA A 1069 7.17 9.70 -71.17
CA ALA A 1069 7.60 11.09 -71.23
C ALA A 1069 9.08 11.21 -71.63
N HIS A 1070 9.95 10.38 -71.05
CA HIS A 1070 11.38 10.41 -71.37
C HIS A 1070 11.70 9.84 -72.76
N GLN A 1071 10.92 8.86 -73.25
CA GLN A 1071 11.03 8.38 -74.62
C GLN A 1071 10.62 9.44 -75.64
N GLN A 1072 9.54 10.18 -75.36
CA GLN A 1072 9.14 11.33 -76.19
C GLN A 1072 10.24 12.40 -76.20
N GLU A 1073 10.80 12.73 -75.04
CA GLU A 1073 11.88 13.72 -74.91
C GLU A 1073 13.15 13.29 -75.66
N LEU A 1074 13.56 12.02 -75.55
CA LEU A 1074 14.69 11.46 -76.32
C LEU A 1074 14.44 11.47 -77.82
N GLN A 1075 13.19 11.25 -78.25
CA GLN A 1075 12.83 11.29 -79.67
C GLN A 1075 12.89 12.72 -80.20
N THR A 1076 12.37 13.70 -79.47
CA THR A 1076 12.48 15.12 -79.81
C THR A 1076 13.94 15.57 -79.83
N LEU A 1077 14.75 15.15 -78.86
CA LEU A 1077 16.17 15.48 -78.81
C LEU A 1077 16.94 14.87 -80.00
N ARG A 1078 16.61 13.64 -80.40
CA ARG A 1078 17.18 13.00 -81.60
C ARG A 1078 16.85 13.77 -82.87
N GLU A 1079 15.58 14.14 -83.04
CA GLU A 1079 15.13 14.92 -84.19
C GLU A 1079 15.85 16.27 -84.25
N GLN A 1080 16.01 16.96 -83.11
CA GLN A 1080 16.78 18.20 -83.03
C GLN A 1080 18.27 18.02 -83.37
N LEU A 1081 18.89 16.94 -82.89
CA LEU A 1081 20.31 16.66 -83.12
C LEU A 1081 20.58 16.24 -84.57
N GLU A 1082 19.65 15.51 -85.20
CA GLU A 1082 19.70 15.21 -86.63
C GLU A 1082 19.56 16.49 -87.47
N ASP A 1083 18.66 17.41 -87.12
CA ASP A 1083 18.54 18.72 -87.77
C ASP A 1083 19.80 19.58 -87.59
N GLU A 1084 20.38 19.60 -86.40
CA GLU A 1084 21.59 20.38 -86.09
C GLU A 1084 22.82 19.84 -86.83
N VAL A 1085 22.99 18.51 -86.85
CA VAL A 1085 24.05 17.84 -87.63
C VAL A 1085 23.88 18.09 -89.12
N THR A 1086 22.65 17.99 -89.65
CA THR A 1086 22.36 18.26 -91.06
C THR A 1086 22.69 19.71 -91.41
N THR A 1087 22.31 20.66 -90.55
CA THR A 1087 22.60 22.09 -90.73
C THR A 1087 24.11 22.35 -90.70
N ARG A 1088 24.84 21.71 -89.79
CA ARG A 1088 26.30 21.87 -89.65
C ARG A 1088 27.07 21.27 -90.82
N ILE A 1089 26.67 20.07 -91.28
CA ILE A 1089 27.25 19.44 -92.48
C ILE A 1089 26.98 20.31 -93.71
N THR A 1090 25.75 20.82 -93.86
CA THR A 1090 25.39 21.70 -94.99
C THR A 1090 26.20 23.00 -94.94
N GLY A 1091 26.35 23.61 -93.76
CA GLY A 1091 27.16 24.82 -93.58
C GLY A 1091 28.66 24.60 -93.84
N GLN A 1092 29.22 23.46 -93.41
CA GLN A 1092 30.62 23.12 -93.69
C GLN A 1092 30.86 22.79 -95.16
N LEU A 1093 29.91 22.14 -95.84
CA LEU A 1093 29.97 21.89 -97.28
C LEU A 1093 29.86 23.20 -98.06
N SER A 1094 28.99 24.13 -97.66
CA SER A 1094 28.91 25.47 -98.27
C SER A 1094 30.20 26.27 -98.09
N ALA A 1095 30.82 26.24 -96.89
CA ALA A 1095 32.10 26.90 -96.65
C ALA A 1095 33.28 26.28 -97.43
N LEU A 1096 33.27 24.95 -97.64
CA LEU A 1096 34.24 24.26 -98.49
C LEU A 1096 34.06 24.64 -99.96
N VAL A 1097 32.83 24.76 -100.44
CA VAL A 1097 32.52 25.22 -101.81
C VAL A 1097 32.98 26.66 -102.02
N GLU A 1098 32.73 27.57 -101.06
CA GLU A 1098 33.20 28.95 -101.13
C GLU A 1098 34.73 29.06 -101.12
N SER A 1099 35.43 28.22 -100.34
CA SER A 1099 36.90 28.19 -100.32
C SER A 1099 37.53 27.62 -101.60
N TYR A 1100 36.81 26.78 -102.34
CA TYR A 1100 37.26 26.20 -103.62
C TYR A 1100 37.02 27.15 -104.81
N SER A 1101 36.08 28.10 -104.70
CA SER A 1101 35.82 29.12 -105.72
C SER A 1101 36.80 30.30 -105.70
N ASP A 1102 37.55 30.52 -104.63
CA ASP A 1102 38.55 31.61 -104.53
C ASP A 1102 39.97 31.22 -104.98
N THR A 1103 40.15 30.00 -105.53
CA THR A 1103 41.44 29.55 -106.11
C THR A 1103 41.34 29.08 -107.56
N HIS A 1104 40.32 29.51 -108.31
CA HIS A 1104 40.32 29.44 -109.77
C HIS A 1104 39.77 30.68 -110.47
#